data_AF-A0AAN3UZZ0-F1
#
_entry.id   AF-A0AAN3UZZ0-F1
#
_cell.length_a   1.000
_cell.length_b   1.000
_cell.length_c   1.000
_cell.angle_alpha   90.00
_cell.angle_beta   90.00
_cell.angle_gamma   90.00
#
_symmetry.space_group_name_H-M   'P 1'
#
loop_
_entity.id
_entity.type
_entity.pdbx_description
1 polymer ?
#
loop_
_entity_poly.entity_id
_entity_poly.type
_entity_poly.pdbx_seq_one_letter_code
_entity_poly.pdbx_strand_id
1 'polypeptide(L)'
;MIQDAFVRQRARQLYWQGYPPAEISRLMGINPNTIYAWKKRDQWDETPPVQRVTQSIDARLIQLTEKQNKTGGDFKEIDLLTRQLKKLHDGQPDATATGKKGRAKKLKNHFTPEQIAALREKIISRLEWHQRGWFDSLTLCREAGIRNRMILKSRQIGATWYFAQEALLMALRDDVAQPYQRNQIFLSASRRQAFQFKSIIQKAAAEVDVELKGGDKIILSNGAELHFLGTSAASAQSYTGNFYFDEFFWVSRFAELRKVAGAMATLSGLRRTYFSTPSTETHEAYAYWNGDRWNEKKASHKRQRFSVDWKTLHNGLICPDRTWRQIVTLEDVVNHGWKHTDIDEIRDENTEDEFLNLYMCEFVREGESAFNLNILIGCGVDGYDDWKDWKPFAPRPMGNRPVWIGYDANGSSGNGDSGAVSVVVPPAVPGGRFRTVETRRVQGLEFEEQARVIEEFTCRYNVEHIGIDVTGGNGEAVYQIVKRFFPAAIPYTFTLSSKRSLVLKMQQIMRAGRWEYDRAERELVAAFNAVRKVKTPGGFITYETDRARGISHGDLAWATMLAVINEPIGGEGEKRAFHGYGVLMSRKNKKVRMSSRIDLADALRKESSLSAFTFDGPYRLTGHDLLDNMYCADNGRWYETPVDWYGLARAARQTSWHQSALYFKRNVLLGCYIPHPLLSRQDFSALALDWFVFGNAFLELRSNMLGEPLKLRHALAKYMRRGSDLESWWYVQDGKDAFQFRPGKVCHLMNPDINQEIYGMPEYLGALLSASLSHSADMFRKLYYDNGSHAGCIIYIGAAQVNRESMDSLKETLQGARGGGAFKNVLIHAPNGGKEGVQILPFQQITAKDEFMNVKAASRDDVLAAHRVPPQLMGAMPGEKSAFGDVEKAARVYAINELMPVMEAMKHINDWLGEEVIRFNPYALLDTQPTS
;
A
#
# COMPACT_ATOMS: atom_id res chain seq x y z
N MET A 1 67.22 39.17 -1.44
CA MET A 1 66.63 37.87 -1.03
C MET A 1 65.32 37.52 -1.75
N ILE A 2 64.40 38.46 -1.99
CA ILE A 2 63.09 38.18 -2.64
C ILE A 2 63.23 37.81 -4.13
N GLN A 3 64.14 38.46 -4.86
CA GLN A 3 64.37 38.24 -6.29
C GLN A 3 64.91 36.83 -6.60
N ASP A 4 65.75 36.28 -5.73
CA ASP A 4 66.41 34.98 -5.92
C ASP A 4 65.45 33.79 -5.72
N ALA A 5 64.46 33.94 -4.83
CA ALA A 5 63.40 32.96 -4.62
C ALA A 5 62.46 32.86 -5.83
N PHE A 6 62.11 33.99 -6.44
CA PHE A 6 61.25 34.05 -7.62
C PHE A 6 61.92 33.43 -8.85
N VAL A 7 63.20 33.75 -9.08
CA VAL A 7 64.01 33.18 -10.17
C VAL A 7 64.11 31.66 -10.04
N ARG A 8 64.33 31.16 -8.83
CA ARG A 8 64.40 29.73 -8.56
C ARG A 8 63.06 29.01 -8.76
N GLN A 9 61.94 29.63 -8.37
CA GLN A 9 60.60 29.09 -8.58
C GLN A 9 60.23 29.04 -10.07
N ARG A 10 60.65 30.06 -10.85
CA ARG A 10 60.45 30.09 -12.30
C ARG A 10 61.25 28.99 -13.02
N ALA A 11 62.49 28.75 -12.61
CA ALA A 11 63.30 27.65 -13.14
C ALA A 11 62.67 26.27 -12.86
N ARG A 12 62.08 26.09 -11.67
CA ARG A 12 61.36 24.86 -11.29
C ARG A 12 60.11 24.63 -12.16
N GLN A 13 59.37 25.68 -12.49
CA GLN A 13 58.20 25.57 -13.38
C GLN A 13 58.58 25.15 -14.80
N LEU A 14 59.62 25.76 -15.38
CA LEU A 14 60.11 25.37 -16.71
C LEU A 14 60.58 23.91 -16.73
N TYR A 15 61.20 23.44 -15.64
CA TYR A 15 61.57 22.03 -15.51
C TYR A 15 60.36 21.09 -15.55
N TRP A 16 59.28 21.41 -14.82
CA TRP A 16 58.05 20.60 -14.85
C TRP A 16 57.24 20.71 -16.15
N GLN A 17 57.53 21.70 -16.99
CA GLN A 17 57.00 21.80 -18.36
C GLN A 17 57.77 20.93 -19.37
N GLY A 18 58.83 20.24 -18.94
CA GLY A 18 59.59 19.29 -19.76
C GLY A 18 60.90 19.83 -20.32
N TYR A 19 61.30 21.06 -19.99
CA TYR A 19 62.58 21.62 -20.43
C TYR A 19 63.77 21.00 -19.65
N PRO A 20 64.82 20.52 -20.32
CA PRO A 20 66.02 20.02 -19.65
C PRO A 20 66.81 21.18 -18.99
N PRO A 21 67.56 20.94 -17.89
CA PRO A 21 68.27 21.99 -17.16
C PRO A 21 69.23 22.85 -18.02
N ALA A 22 69.81 22.27 -19.07
CA ALA A 22 70.67 22.98 -20.02
C ALA A 22 69.90 24.02 -20.87
N GLU A 23 68.64 23.75 -21.19
CA GLU A 23 67.78 24.66 -21.96
C GLU A 23 67.20 25.76 -21.07
N ILE A 24 66.84 25.42 -19.83
CA ILE A 24 66.43 26.40 -18.80
C ILE A 24 67.55 27.40 -18.53
N SER A 25 68.80 26.92 -18.48
CA SER A 25 69.99 27.77 -18.34
C SER A 25 70.07 28.84 -19.44
N ARG A 26 69.82 28.45 -20.70
CA ARG A 26 69.81 29.38 -21.85
C ARG A 26 68.64 30.35 -21.78
N LEU A 27 67.44 29.87 -21.44
CA LEU A 27 66.22 30.69 -21.39
C LEU A 27 66.26 31.72 -20.25
N MET A 28 66.94 31.42 -19.15
CA MET A 28 66.96 32.28 -17.95
C MET A 28 68.29 33.00 -17.71
N GLY A 29 69.35 32.67 -18.47
CA GLY A 29 70.69 33.24 -18.28
C GLY A 29 71.39 32.81 -16.99
N ILE A 30 71.02 31.65 -16.44
CA ILE A 30 71.53 31.14 -15.15
C ILE A 30 72.52 30.00 -15.40
N ASN A 31 73.62 29.93 -14.65
CA ASN A 31 74.62 28.87 -14.77
C ASN A 31 73.95 27.46 -14.65
N PRO A 32 74.21 26.52 -15.59
CA PRO A 32 73.63 25.18 -15.56
C PRO A 32 73.86 24.44 -14.24
N ASN A 33 75.05 24.58 -13.64
CA ASN A 33 75.40 23.92 -12.39
C ASN A 33 74.52 24.39 -11.23
N THR A 34 74.10 25.66 -11.25
CA THR A 34 73.18 26.23 -10.26
C THR A 34 71.78 25.61 -10.38
N ILE A 35 71.30 25.37 -11.61
CA ILE A 35 70.00 24.73 -11.86
C ILE A 35 70.04 23.26 -11.44
N TYR A 36 71.11 22.53 -11.77
CA TYR A 36 71.31 21.15 -11.31
C TYR A 36 71.39 21.07 -9.78
N ALA A 37 72.08 22.01 -9.14
CA ALA A 37 72.15 22.09 -7.68
C ALA A 37 70.77 22.35 -7.07
N TRP A 38 69.94 23.23 -7.64
CA TRP A 38 68.58 23.47 -7.17
C TRP A 38 67.67 22.27 -7.37
N LYS A 39 67.75 21.63 -8.55
CA LYS A 39 67.00 20.42 -8.88
C LYS A 39 67.25 19.31 -7.86
N LYS A 40 68.53 19.08 -7.52
CA LYS A 40 68.94 18.07 -6.54
C LYS A 40 68.56 18.48 -5.12
N ARG A 41 68.80 19.74 -4.74
CA ARG A 41 68.58 20.24 -3.37
C ARG A 41 67.12 20.27 -2.96
N ASP A 42 66.21 20.64 -3.87
CA ASP A 42 64.78 20.69 -3.57
C ASP A 42 64.01 19.51 -4.20
N GLN A 43 64.72 18.46 -4.63
CA GLN A 43 64.13 17.20 -5.08
C GLN A 43 63.01 17.38 -6.12
N TRP A 44 63.27 18.15 -7.18
CA TRP A 44 62.22 18.51 -8.17
C TRP A 44 61.61 17.28 -8.86
N ASP A 45 62.39 16.20 -9.00
CA ASP A 45 61.96 14.92 -9.57
C ASP A 45 61.01 14.14 -8.64
N GLU A 46 61.13 14.33 -7.33
CA GLU A 46 60.37 13.60 -6.30
C GLU A 46 59.08 14.33 -5.91
N THR A 47 58.88 15.57 -6.37
CA THR A 47 57.67 16.34 -6.07
C THR A 47 56.44 15.62 -6.63
N PRO A 48 55.40 15.29 -5.83
CA PRO A 48 54.22 14.57 -6.31
C PRO A 48 53.48 15.31 -7.44
N PRO A 49 52.92 14.61 -8.44
CA PRO A 49 52.21 15.24 -9.55
C PRO A 49 51.10 16.22 -9.13
N VAL A 50 50.35 15.88 -8.07
CA VAL A 50 49.30 16.74 -7.50
C VAL A 50 49.89 18.09 -7.06
N GLN A 51 51.01 18.08 -6.35
CA GLN A 51 51.65 19.29 -5.85
C GLN A 51 52.24 20.16 -6.99
N ARG A 52 52.74 19.53 -8.08
CA ARG A 52 53.22 20.25 -9.28
C ARG A 52 52.08 20.98 -9.98
N VAL A 53 50.92 20.31 -10.11
CA VAL A 53 49.72 20.86 -10.74
C VAL A 53 49.15 22.00 -9.91
N THR A 54 49.01 21.82 -8.58
CA THR A 54 48.55 22.87 -7.65
C THR A 54 49.38 24.14 -7.75
N GLN A 55 50.72 24.03 -7.73
CA GLN A 55 51.59 25.21 -7.84
C GLN A 55 51.54 25.90 -9.21
N SER A 56 51.24 25.14 -10.27
CA SER A 56 51.09 25.70 -11.62
C SER A 56 49.75 26.43 -11.77
N ILE A 57 48.68 25.89 -11.17
CA ILE A 57 47.36 26.54 -11.08
C ILE A 57 47.45 27.84 -10.29
N ASP A 58 48.10 27.83 -9.11
CA ASP A 58 48.29 29.03 -8.28
C ASP A 58 49.05 30.13 -9.02
N ALA A 59 50.14 29.79 -9.71
CA ALA A 59 50.92 30.77 -10.47
C ALA A 59 50.10 31.40 -11.62
N ARG A 60 49.26 30.61 -12.29
CA ARG A 60 48.38 31.11 -13.35
C ARG A 60 47.26 31.99 -12.80
N LEU A 61 46.68 31.62 -11.66
CA LEU A 61 45.68 32.43 -10.95
C LEU A 61 46.25 33.79 -10.54
N ILE A 62 47.48 33.85 -10.00
CA ILE A 62 48.14 35.11 -9.64
C ILE A 62 48.32 35.99 -10.89
N GLN A 63 48.82 35.44 -11.99
CA GLN A 63 48.99 36.18 -13.25
C GLN A 63 47.66 36.76 -13.79
N LEU A 64 46.60 35.95 -13.79
CA LEU A 64 45.28 36.39 -14.25
C LEU A 64 44.68 37.44 -13.32
N THR A 65 44.95 37.35 -12.01
CA THR A 65 44.47 38.30 -11.00
C THR A 65 45.17 39.65 -11.12
N GLU A 66 46.47 39.69 -11.42
CA GLU A 66 47.25 40.92 -11.56
C GLU A 66 47.04 41.65 -12.91
N LYS A 67 46.39 41.01 -13.90
CA LYS A 67 46.08 41.63 -15.19
C LYS A 67 45.16 42.85 -15.02
N GLN A 68 45.59 44.03 -15.46
CA GLN A 68 44.83 45.29 -15.27
C GLN A 68 43.50 45.33 -16.05
N ASN A 69 43.50 44.91 -17.32
CA ASN A 69 42.30 44.86 -18.16
C ASN A 69 41.85 43.40 -18.36
N LYS A 70 40.89 42.96 -17.55
CA LYS A 70 40.33 41.59 -17.61
C LYS A 70 39.18 41.50 -18.62
N THR A 71 39.23 40.51 -19.48
CA THR A 71 38.19 40.16 -20.45
C THR A 71 37.24 39.11 -19.86
N GLY A 72 36.07 38.92 -20.47
CA GLY A 72 35.13 37.85 -20.06
C GLY A 72 35.73 36.43 -20.12
N GLY A 73 36.74 36.21 -20.96
CA GLY A 73 37.50 34.96 -20.99
C GLY A 73 38.38 34.77 -19.75
N ASP A 74 39.02 35.84 -19.26
CA ASP A 74 39.89 35.80 -18.08
C ASP A 74 39.09 35.44 -16.81
N PHE A 75 37.88 35.99 -16.65
CA PHE A 75 37.01 35.65 -15.52
C PHE A 75 36.57 34.19 -15.52
N LYS A 76 36.30 33.61 -16.70
CA LYS A 76 35.97 32.18 -16.83
C LYS A 76 37.16 31.29 -16.50
N GLU A 77 38.36 31.67 -16.93
CA GLU A 77 39.59 30.92 -16.63
C GLU A 77 39.91 30.94 -15.13
N ILE A 78 39.78 32.11 -14.46
CA ILE A 78 39.94 32.24 -13.01
C ILE A 78 38.97 31.29 -12.28
N ASP A 79 37.68 31.34 -12.61
CA ASP A 79 36.66 30.51 -11.96
C ASP A 79 36.89 29.01 -12.18
N LEU A 80 37.28 28.60 -13.39
CA LEU A 80 37.64 27.20 -13.68
C LEU A 80 38.86 26.74 -12.87
N LEU A 81 39.91 27.57 -12.80
CA LEU A 81 41.14 27.26 -12.06
C LEU A 81 40.88 27.19 -10.55
N THR A 82 40.08 28.11 -9.99
CA THR A 82 39.70 28.09 -8.56
C THR A 82 38.89 26.84 -8.20
N ARG A 83 37.99 26.39 -9.09
CA ARG A 83 37.22 25.15 -8.89
C ARG A 83 38.09 23.90 -8.96
N GLN A 84 39.08 23.86 -9.85
CA GLN A 84 40.04 22.76 -9.94
C GLN A 84 40.96 22.71 -8.72
N LEU A 85 41.42 23.88 -8.23
CA LEU A 85 42.21 23.99 -7.00
C LEU A 85 41.46 23.44 -5.79
N LYS A 86 40.17 23.80 -5.64
CA LYS A 86 39.31 23.30 -4.56
C LYS A 86 39.16 21.76 -4.61
N LYS A 87 38.95 21.19 -5.79
CA LYS A 87 38.85 19.73 -5.96
C LYS A 87 40.16 18.99 -5.63
N LEU A 88 41.31 19.60 -5.92
CA LEU A 88 42.61 19.03 -5.56
C LEU A 88 42.88 19.14 -4.05
N HIS A 89 42.39 20.20 -3.39
CA HIS A 89 42.51 20.40 -1.95
C HIS A 89 41.57 19.49 -1.14
N ASP A 90 40.33 19.29 -1.59
CA ASP A 90 39.37 18.37 -0.96
C ASP A 90 39.81 16.88 -1.05
N GLY A 91 40.79 16.57 -1.91
CA GLY A 91 41.30 15.22 -2.18
C GLY A 91 42.59 14.82 -1.43
N GLN A 92 43.20 15.69 -0.62
CA GLN A 92 44.40 15.35 0.16
C GLN A 92 44.25 15.70 1.66
N PRO A 93 44.55 14.78 2.59
CA PRO A 93 44.57 15.09 4.03
C PRO A 93 45.75 16.01 4.36
N ASP A 94 45.47 17.15 4.98
CA ASP A 94 46.47 18.17 5.35
C ASP A 94 47.63 17.60 6.18
N ALA A 95 48.84 17.67 5.63
CA ALA A 95 50.08 17.16 6.23
C ALA A 95 50.97 18.27 6.84
N THR A 96 50.42 19.43 7.20
CA THR A 96 51.19 20.53 7.80
C THR A 96 50.54 21.08 9.06
N ALA A 97 50.72 20.34 10.17
CA ALA A 97 50.56 20.85 11.52
C ALA A 97 51.53 20.16 12.49
N THR A 98 52.82 20.14 12.16
CA THR A 98 53.90 19.75 13.09
C THR A 98 54.47 21.02 13.72
N GLY A 99 53.99 21.38 14.92
CA GLY A 99 54.57 22.52 15.64
C GLY A 99 53.77 23.15 16.78
N LYS A 100 52.90 22.44 17.50
CA LYS A 100 52.46 22.86 18.85
C LYS A 100 52.34 21.63 19.74
N LYS A 101 52.88 21.75 20.96
CA LYS A 101 52.82 20.79 22.07
C LYS A 101 51.55 19.95 22.03
N GLY A 102 51.68 18.63 22.08
CA GLY A 102 50.60 17.67 21.93
C GLY A 102 49.39 18.01 22.79
N ARG A 103 48.37 18.63 22.19
CA ARG A 103 47.01 18.46 22.67
C ARG A 103 46.65 17.04 22.28
N ALA A 104 46.61 16.13 23.25
CA ALA A 104 46.03 14.82 23.08
C ALA A 104 44.76 14.98 22.23
N LYS A 105 44.63 14.21 21.14
CA LYS A 105 43.40 14.18 20.34
C LYS A 105 42.26 14.04 21.35
N LYS A 106 41.42 15.09 21.51
CA LYS A 106 40.24 15.01 22.38
C LYS A 106 39.48 13.77 21.92
N LEU A 107 39.46 12.74 22.76
CA LEU A 107 38.73 11.51 22.49
C LEU A 107 37.28 11.93 22.28
N LYS A 108 36.72 11.57 21.12
CA LYS A 108 35.31 11.85 20.82
C LYS A 108 34.45 11.06 21.80
N ASN A 109 33.37 11.67 22.29
CA ASN A 109 32.41 11.02 23.20
C ASN A 109 33.10 10.38 24.42
N HIS A 110 34.01 11.11 25.06
CA HIS A 110 34.84 10.64 26.17
C HIS A 110 34.37 11.23 27.49
N PHE A 111 34.35 10.39 28.53
CA PHE A 111 34.14 10.78 29.92
C PHE A 111 35.39 10.45 30.72
N THR A 112 35.85 11.40 31.54
CA THR A 112 36.88 11.12 32.54
C THR A 112 36.28 10.41 33.76
N PRO A 113 37.07 9.67 34.56
CA PRO A 113 36.58 9.02 35.78
C PRO A 113 35.88 9.99 36.75
N GLU A 114 36.36 11.24 36.86
CA GLU A 114 35.76 12.28 37.68
C GLU A 114 34.40 12.71 37.13
N GLN A 115 34.28 12.85 35.81
CA GLN A 115 33.00 13.13 35.15
C GLN A 115 32.00 11.98 35.32
N ILE A 116 32.46 10.72 35.27
CA ILE A 116 31.61 9.54 35.51
C ILE A 116 31.11 9.52 36.96
N ALA A 117 31.98 9.79 37.93
CA ALA A 117 31.60 9.86 39.34
C ALA A 117 30.60 10.99 39.61
N ALA A 118 30.88 12.20 39.09
CA ALA A 118 29.98 13.35 39.21
C ALA A 118 28.63 13.11 38.51
N LEU A 119 28.63 12.50 37.33
CA LEU A 119 27.41 12.12 36.62
C LEU A 119 26.59 11.13 37.46
N ARG A 120 27.23 10.10 38.00
CA ARG A 120 26.57 9.10 38.85
C ARG A 120 25.95 9.74 40.08
N GLU A 121 26.67 10.62 40.76
CA GLU A 121 26.17 11.34 41.94
C GLU A 121 24.96 12.21 41.59
N LYS A 122 25.07 13.04 40.54
CA LYS A 122 23.98 13.91 40.06
C LYS A 122 22.73 13.13 39.68
N ILE A 123 22.90 11.98 39.02
CA ILE A 123 21.77 11.14 38.61
C ILE A 123 21.11 10.49 39.83
N ILE A 124 21.89 9.91 40.75
CA ILE A 124 21.35 9.17 41.90
C ILE A 124 20.66 10.10 42.91
N SER A 125 21.15 11.33 43.08
CA SER A 125 20.59 12.29 44.05
C SER A 125 19.23 12.85 43.64
N ARG A 126 18.91 12.86 42.34
CA ARG A 126 17.63 13.34 41.78
C ARG A 126 16.59 12.26 41.52
N LEU A 127 16.90 10.99 41.82
CA LEU A 127 15.95 9.90 41.58
C LEU A 127 14.82 9.96 42.61
N GLU A 128 13.60 9.97 42.09
CA GLU A 128 12.39 9.81 42.90
C GLU A 128 12.25 8.37 43.41
N TRP A 129 11.37 8.14 44.39
CA TRP A 129 11.20 6.86 45.08
C TRP A 129 11.16 5.64 44.13
N HIS A 130 10.29 5.66 43.13
CA HIS A 130 10.11 4.56 42.17
C HIS A 130 11.34 4.36 41.28
N GLN A 131 11.99 5.45 40.88
CA GLN A 131 13.19 5.43 40.05
C GLN A 131 14.39 4.88 40.82
N ARG A 132 14.49 5.20 42.12
CA ARG A 132 15.48 4.60 43.01
C ARG A 132 15.21 3.11 43.20
N GLY A 133 13.94 2.71 43.39
CA GLY A 133 13.55 1.30 43.41
C GLY A 133 13.96 0.54 42.13
N TRP A 134 13.78 1.15 40.96
CA TRP A 134 14.27 0.59 39.69
C TRP A 134 15.80 0.47 39.66
N PHE A 135 16.52 1.43 40.25
CA PHE A 135 17.98 1.42 40.29
C PHE A 135 18.50 0.31 41.20
N ASP A 136 17.93 0.19 42.39
CA ASP A 136 18.29 -0.83 43.37
C ASP A 136 17.97 -2.24 42.86
N SER A 137 16.92 -2.38 42.04
CA SER A 137 16.59 -3.64 41.37
C SER A 137 17.72 -4.18 40.49
N LEU A 138 18.63 -3.33 39.99
CA LEU A 138 19.80 -3.77 39.21
C LEU A 138 20.71 -4.66 40.04
N THR A 139 20.97 -4.26 41.28
CA THR A 139 21.83 -5.00 42.22
C THR A 139 21.14 -6.29 42.63
N LEU A 140 19.87 -6.21 43.04
CA LEU A 140 19.05 -7.36 43.43
C LEU A 140 18.98 -8.41 42.30
N CYS A 141 18.75 -7.97 41.06
CA CYS A 141 18.75 -8.88 39.91
C CYS A 141 20.12 -9.48 39.63
N ARG A 142 21.20 -8.70 39.75
CA ARG A 142 22.59 -9.17 39.54
C ARG A 142 22.95 -10.27 40.54
N GLU A 143 22.67 -10.05 41.82
CA GLU A 143 22.95 -10.99 42.91
C GLU A 143 22.12 -12.28 42.79
N ALA A 144 20.85 -12.16 42.38
CA ALA A 144 19.98 -13.31 42.15
C ALA A 144 20.25 -14.07 40.82
N GLY A 145 21.18 -13.59 39.99
CA GLY A 145 21.44 -14.15 38.66
C GLY A 145 20.22 -14.02 37.72
N ILE A 146 19.47 -12.93 37.86
CA ILE A 146 18.27 -12.61 37.10
C ILE A 146 18.61 -11.61 36.00
N ARG A 147 18.13 -11.92 34.78
CA ARG A 147 18.43 -11.14 33.58
C ARG A 147 17.27 -10.29 33.10
N ASN A 148 16.04 -10.66 33.46
CA ASN A 148 14.83 -10.03 32.95
C ASN A 148 14.20 -9.15 34.04
N ARG A 149 13.86 -7.91 33.67
CA ARG A 149 13.02 -7.01 34.45
C ARG A 149 11.82 -6.59 33.60
N MET A 150 10.64 -6.55 34.18
CA MET A 150 9.44 -6.01 33.55
C MET A 150 8.77 -5.00 34.48
N ILE A 151 8.48 -3.82 33.98
CA ILE A 151 7.85 -2.76 34.74
C ILE A 151 6.57 -2.32 34.03
N LEU A 152 5.44 -2.45 34.71
CA LEU A 152 4.21 -1.77 34.31
C LEU A 152 4.19 -0.41 35.00
N LYS A 153 4.00 0.66 34.23
CA LYS A 153 4.12 2.03 34.75
C LYS A 153 2.97 2.92 34.30
N SER A 154 2.64 3.87 35.15
CA SER A 154 1.74 4.99 34.85
C SER A 154 2.33 5.94 33.79
N ARG A 155 1.48 6.65 33.07
CA ARG A 155 1.91 7.75 32.18
C ARG A 155 2.57 8.88 32.98
N GLN A 156 3.52 9.56 32.34
CA GLN A 156 4.18 10.78 32.85
C GLN A 156 4.98 10.66 34.17
N ILE A 157 5.35 9.46 34.63
CA ILE A 157 6.19 9.29 35.85
C ILE A 157 7.72 9.30 35.59
N GLY A 158 8.18 9.76 34.42
CA GLY A 158 9.61 9.90 34.11
C GLY A 158 10.36 8.60 33.74
N ALA A 159 9.67 7.53 33.34
CA ALA A 159 10.30 6.24 33.01
C ALA A 159 11.37 6.33 31.89
N THR A 160 11.03 6.94 30.75
CA THR A 160 11.97 7.13 29.62
C THR A 160 13.21 7.93 30.04
N TRP A 161 13.00 8.96 30.85
CA TRP A 161 14.07 9.81 31.38
C TRP A 161 15.02 9.05 32.30
N TYR A 162 14.46 8.20 33.16
CA TYR A 162 15.23 7.34 34.05
C TYR A 162 16.02 6.26 33.29
N PHE A 163 15.37 5.47 32.43
CA PHE A 163 16.03 4.35 31.74
C PHE A 163 17.10 4.82 30.75
N ALA A 164 16.95 6.01 30.16
CA ALA A 164 18.00 6.64 29.37
C ALA A 164 19.29 6.87 30.18
N GLN A 165 19.15 7.35 31.42
CA GLN A 165 20.25 7.60 32.34
C GLN A 165 20.83 6.32 32.94
N GLU A 166 19.97 5.36 33.31
CA GLU A 166 20.39 4.03 33.74
C GLU A 166 21.31 3.41 32.67
N ALA A 167 20.87 3.43 31.41
CA ALA A 167 21.64 2.90 30.29
C ALA A 167 22.98 3.63 30.10
N LEU A 168 23.03 4.97 30.23
CA LEU A 168 24.28 5.73 30.16
C LEU A 168 25.26 5.32 31.26
N LEU A 169 24.79 5.23 32.51
CA LEU A 169 25.62 4.76 33.62
C LEU A 169 26.12 3.34 33.38
N MET A 170 25.29 2.47 32.80
CA MET A 170 25.66 1.09 32.49
C MET A 170 26.66 0.99 31.34
N ALA A 171 26.62 1.91 30.37
CA ALA A 171 27.60 2.00 29.29
C ALA A 171 28.96 2.52 29.77
N LEU A 172 28.98 3.28 30.88
CA LEU A 172 30.19 3.87 31.48
C LEU A 172 30.83 3.00 32.57
N ARG A 173 30.32 1.79 32.80
CA ARG A 173 30.87 0.89 33.81
C ARG A 173 32.23 0.32 33.40
N ASP A 174 33.15 0.31 34.35
CA ASP A 174 34.45 -0.34 34.20
C ASP A 174 34.46 -1.79 34.68
N ASP A 175 33.53 -2.16 35.58
CA ASP A 175 33.38 -3.51 36.14
C ASP A 175 32.55 -4.43 35.22
N VAL A 176 33.05 -4.67 34.02
CA VAL A 176 32.49 -5.64 33.07
C VAL A 176 33.50 -6.72 32.73
N ALA A 177 33.04 -7.96 32.61
CA ALA A 177 33.89 -9.09 32.22
C ALA A 177 34.21 -9.07 30.72
N GLN A 178 33.32 -8.51 29.90
CA GLN A 178 33.46 -8.48 28.44
C GLN A 178 33.02 -7.12 27.87
N PRO A 179 33.70 -6.57 26.84
CA PRO A 179 33.37 -5.25 26.30
C PRO A 179 31.92 -5.09 25.83
N TYR A 180 31.33 -6.15 25.25
CA TYR A 180 29.94 -6.13 24.75
C TYR A 180 28.91 -5.89 25.86
N GLN A 181 29.26 -6.09 27.13
CA GLN A 181 28.37 -5.85 28.28
C GLN A 181 28.12 -4.36 28.53
N ARG A 182 28.90 -3.46 27.91
CA ARG A 182 28.67 -2.02 27.95
C ARG A 182 27.67 -1.54 26.91
N ASN A 183 27.42 -2.32 25.87
CA ASN A 183 26.51 -1.93 24.80
C ASN A 183 25.07 -1.83 25.32
N GLN A 184 24.34 -0.84 24.82
CA GLN A 184 22.94 -0.59 25.17
C GLN A 184 22.11 -0.53 23.90
N ILE A 185 20.98 -1.23 23.88
CA ILE A 185 20.08 -1.33 22.73
C ILE A 185 18.70 -0.90 23.20
N PHE A 186 18.16 0.16 22.59
CA PHE A 186 16.81 0.64 22.82
C PHE A 186 15.92 0.21 21.67
N LEU A 187 14.84 -0.50 21.99
CA LEU A 187 13.75 -0.79 21.08
C LEU A 187 12.50 -0.12 21.62
N SER A 188 11.93 0.80 20.84
CA SER A 188 10.66 1.47 21.17
C SER A 188 9.67 1.27 20.03
N ALA A 189 8.41 1.65 20.24
CA ALA A 189 7.35 1.45 19.26
C ALA A 189 7.61 2.18 17.93
N SER A 190 8.38 3.28 17.95
CA SER A 190 8.86 4.02 16.77
C SER A 190 10.31 4.47 16.93
N ARG A 191 11.00 4.75 15.82
CA ARG A 191 12.36 5.31 15.86
C ARG A 191 12.41 6.70 16.49
N ARG A 192 11.37 7.51 16.27
CA ARG A 192 11.22 8.84 16.89
C ARG A 192 11.19 8.76 18.42
N GLN A 193 10.47 7.77 18.98
CA GLN A 193 10.47 7.52 20.42
C GLN A 193 11.82 7.00 20.91
N ALA A 194 12.47 6.11 20.16
CA ALA A 194 13.83 5.66 20.48
C ALA A 194 14.84 6.82 20.55
N PHE A 195 14.71 7.84 19.68
CA PHE A 195 15.56 9.04 19.73
C PHE A 195 15.29 9.97 20.92
N GLN A 196 14.18 9.82 21.65
CA GLN A 196 14.02 10.53 22.91
C GLN A 196 15.05 10.07 23.95
N PHE A 197 15.34 8.76 24.03
CA PHE A 197 16.42 8.24 24.88
C PHE A 197 17.75 8.88 24.52
N LYS A 198 18.04 9.01 23.22
CA LYS A 198 19.25 9.67 22.72
C LYS A 198 19.34 11.12 23.19
N SER A 199 18.27 11.89 23.04
CA SER A 199 18.23 13.29 23.48
C SER A 199 18.48 13.44 24.98
N ILE A 200 17.87 12.57 25.79
CA ILE A 200 18.04 12.57 27.26
C ILE A 200 19.47 12.19 27.64
N ILE A 201 20.06 11.19 26.99
CA ILE A 201 21.46 10.79 27.18
C ILE A 201 22.41 11.95 26.86
N GLN A 202 22.18 12.68 25.76
CA GLN A 202 22.98 13.84 25.38
C GLN A 202 22.86 14.97 26.41
N LYS A 203 21.65 15.23 26.92
CA LYS A 203 21.44 16.22 27.98
C LYS A 203 22.15 15.83 29.28
N ALA A 204 22.02 14.57 29.71
CA ALA A 204 22.69 14.07 30.90
C ALA A 204 24.22 14.14 30.77
N ALA A 205 24.78 13.84 29.60
CA ALA A 205 26.21 14.00 29.34
C ALA A 205 26.68 15.47 29.39
N ALA A 206 25.86 16.39 28.88
CA ALA A 206 26.15 17.81 28.92
C ALA A 206 26.19 18.38 30.35
N GLU A 207 25.47 17.78 31.32
CA GLU A 207 25.54 18.16 32.74
C GLU A 207 26.93 17.97 33.37
N VAL A 208 27.82 17.20 32.74
CA VAL A 208 29.22 17.00 33.15
C VAL A 208 30.21 17.46 32.08
N ASP A 209 29.78 18.41 31.23
CA ASP A 209 30.58 19.02 30.17
C ASP A 209 31.05 18.05 29.06
N VAL A 210 30.28 16.98 28.81
CA VAL A 210 30.55 16.02 27.73
C VAL A 210 29.54 16.17 26.60
N GLU A 211 30.02 16.56 25.41
CA GLU A 211 29.21 16.64 24.20
C GLU A 211 29.22 15.29 23.45
N LEU A 212 28.08 14.60 23.41
CA LEU A 212 27.92 13.33 22.69
C LEU A 212 27.43 13.55 21.24
N LYS A 213 28.23 13.09 20.28
CA LYS A 213 27.95 13.14 18.83
C LYS A 213 27.68 11.75 18.26
N GLY A 214 26.70 11.66 17.36
CA GLY A 214 26.33 10.44 16.66
C GLY A 214 25.04 10.61 15.87
N GLY A 215 24.95 9.97 14.71
CA GLY A 215 23.72 9.90 13.89
C GLY A 215 22.76 8.86 14.48
N ASP A 216 22.74 7.67 13.90
CA ASP A 216 21.83 6.59 14.31
C ASP A 216 22.26 5.81 15.56
N LYS A 217 23.55 5.89 15.91
CA LYS A 217 24.12 5.33 17.13
C LYS A 217 25.11 6.28 17.79
N ILE A 218 25.32 6.12 19.09
CA ILE A 218 26.40 6.80 19.83
C ILE A 218 27.46 5.76 20.18
N ILE A 219 28.72 6.04 19.84
CA ILE A 219 29.86 5.22 20.24
C ILE A 219 30.67 6.03 21.26
N LEU A 220 30.84 5.49 22.46
CA LEU A 220 31.65 6.09 23.51
C LEU A 220 33.13 5.73 23.33
N SER A 221 34.02 6.56 23.87
CA SER A 221 35.47 6.32 23.80
C SER A 221 35.93 5.01 24.43
N ASN A 222 35.16 4.44 25.36
CA ASN A 222 35.42 3.16 26.02
C ASN A 222 34.94 1.94 25.19
N GLY A 223 34.49 2.17 23.95
CA GLY A 223 34.02 1.14 23.03
C GLY A 223 32.55 0.76 23.19
N ALA A 224 31.82 1.35 24.15
CA ALA A 224 30.39 1.08 24.32
C ALA A 224 29.57 1.67 23.17
N GLU A 225 28.68 0.87 22.61
CA GLU A 225 27.74 1.30 21.56
C GLU A 225 26.31 1.43 22.12
N LEU A 226 25.67 2.55 21.80
CA LEU A 226 24.28 2.83 22.13
C LEU A 226 23.45 2.89 20.84
N HIS A 227 22.56 1.92 20.66
CA HIS A 227 21.74 1.73 19.46
C HIS A 227 20.29 2.13 19.73
N PHE A 228 19.68 2.90 18.84
CA PHE A 228 18.29 3.39 18.97
C PHE A 228 17.44 2.87 17.80
N LEU A 229 16.63 1.85 18.06
CA LEU A 229 15.94 1.06 17.04
C LEU A 229 14.42 1.23 17.12
N GLY A 230 13.77 1.25 15.95
CA GLY A 230 12.32 1.09 15.80
C GLY A 230 11.92 -0.38 15.59
N THR A 231 10.63 -0.65 15.48
CA THR A 231 10.05 -2.01 15.42
C THR A 231 10.17 -2.75 14.07
N SER A 232 11.05 -2.31 13.16
CA SER A 232 11.31 -3.07 11.94
C SER A 232 12.14 -4.32 12.29
N ALA A 233 11.60 -5.52 12.04
CA ALA A 233 12.28 -6.78 12.35
C ALA A 233 13.61 -6.95 11.60
N ALA A 234 13.75 -6.32 10.43
CA ALA A 234 14.95 -6.34 9.60
C ALA A 234 16.13 -5.54 10.22
N SER A 235 15.85 -4.48 10.98
CA SER A 235 16.87 -3.65 11.62
C SER A 235 17.36 -4.16 12.98
N ALA A 236 16.76 -5.21 13.53
CA ALA A 236 16.96 -5.62 14.93
C ALA A 236 17.76 -6.93 15.13
N GLN A 237 18.34 -7.54 14.09
CA GLN A 237 18.92 -8.90 14.20
C GLN A 237 20.43 -8.97 14.47
N SER A 238 21.21 -7.88 14.35
CA SER A 238 22.68 -7.96 14.31
C SER A 238 23.43 -7.46 15.56
N TYR A 239 22.76 -6.86 16.55
CA TYR A 239 23.43 -6.17 17.65
C TYR A 239 23.56 -7.04 18.91
N THR A 240 24.59 -6.78 19.72
CA THR A 240 24.81 -7.46 21.00
C THR A 240 24.97 -6.43 22.12
N GLY A 241 24.15 -6.51 23.16
CA GLY A 241 24.16 -5.56 24.28
C GLY A 241 23.00 -5.74 25.27
N ASN A 242 22.98 -4.91 26.32
CA ASN A 242 21.84 -4.81 27.24
C ASN A 242 20.64 -4.22 26.50
N PHE A 243 19.47 -4.79 26.72
CA PHE A 243 18.29 -4.51 25.92
C PHE A 243 17.22 -3.81 26.75
N TYR A 244 16.70 -2.70 26.23
CA TYR A 244 15.56 -1.95 26.77
C TYR A 244 14.42 -1.99 25.76
N PHE A 245 13.25 -2.48 26.20
CA PHE A 245 12.04 -2.50 25.40
C PHE A 245 11.01 -1.55 26.01
N ASP A 246 10.86 -0.40 25.36
CA ASP A 246 9.91 0.64 25.71
C ASP A 246 8.54 0.39 25.08
N GLU A 247 7.49 0.67 25.85
CA GLU A 247 6.07 0.55 25.49
C GLU A 247 5.70 -0.80 24.83
N PHE A 248 6.24 -1.90 25.36
CA PHE A 248 6.09 -3.24 24.78
C PHE A 248 4.64 -3.78 24.74
N PHE A 249 3.68 -3.18 25.48
CA PHE A 249 2.25 -3.48 25.36
C PHE A 249 1.55 -2.72 24.22
N TRP A 250 2.26 -1.82 23.55
CA TRP A 250 1.76 -1.01 22.42
C TRP A 250 2.48 -1.34 21.11
N VAL A 251 3.02 -2.54 21.02
CA VAL A 251 3.86 -2.98 19.90
C VAL A 251 3.24 -4.18 19.21
N SER A 252 2.99 -4.04 17.90
CA SER A 252 2.52 -5.13 17.03
C SER A 252 3.54 -6.27 16.97
N ARG A 253 3.07 -7.52 16.81
CA ARG A 253 3.94 -8.70 16.63
C ARG A 253 4.98 -8.84 17.74
N PHE A 254 4.56 -8.58 18.97
CA PHE A 254 5.41 -8.65 20.16
C PHE A 254 6.17 -9.98 20.24
N ALA A 255 5.52 -11.12 19.93
CA ALA A 255 6.17 -12.43 19.97
C ALA A 255 7.37 -12.55 19.02
N GLU A 256 7.28 -11.97 17.82
CA GLU A 256 8.36 -11.92 16.82
C GLU A 256 9.48 -11.00 17.28
N LEU A 257 9.15 -9.76 17.65
CA LEU A 257 10.13 -8.77 18.09
C LEU A 257 10.85 -9.19 19.36
N ARG A 258 10.16 -9.83 20.30
CA ARG A 258 10.78 -10.43 21.48
C ARG A 258 11.73 -11.56 21.11
N LYS A 259 11.41 -12.39 20.10
CA LYS A 259 12.32 -13.46 19.66
C LYS A 259 13.62 -12.87 19.12
N VAL A 260 13.52 -11.80 18.32
CA VAL A 260 14.67 -11.05 17.79
C VAL A 260 15.45 -10.35 18.92
N ALA A 261 14.75 -9.61 19.79
CA ALA A 261 15.33 -8.96 20.96
C ALA A 261 16.00 -9.93 21.93
N GLY A 262 15.38 -11.10 22.13
CA GLY A 262 15.92 -12.18 22.92
C GLY A 262 17.24 -12.72 22.36
N ALA A 263 17.43 -12.69 21.04
CA ALA A 263 18.66 -13.09 20.36
C ALA A 263 19.81 -12.10 20.61
N MET A 264 19.53 -10.79 20.56
CA MET A 264 20.53 -9.72 20.77
C MET A 264 21.15 -9.73 22.17
N ALA A 265 20.37 -10.13 23.18
CA ALA A 265 20.81 -10.22 24.57
C ALA A 265 20.97 -11.69 25.02
N THR A 266 21.50 -12.58 24.18
CA THR A 266 21.74 -14.01 24.53
C THR A 266 22.95 -14.21 25.42
N LEU A 267 24.07 -13.54 25.12
CA LEU A 267 25.34 -13.72 25.83
C LEU A 267 25.23 -13.49 27.34
N SER A 268 26.06 -14.20 28.11
CA SER A 268 26.03 -14.13 29.58
C SER A 268 26.30 -12.71 30.10
N GLY A 269 25.59 -12.35 31.16
CA GLY A 269 25.65 -11.04 31.82
C GLY A 269 24.92 -9.89 31.11
N LEU A 270 24.23 -10.13 29.99
CA LEU A 270 23.36 -9.12 29.37
C LEU A 270 21.96 -9.11 29.99
N ARG A 271 21.43 -7.93 30.26
CA ARG A 271 20.09 -7.71 30.83
C ARG A 271 19.03 -7.39 29.78
N ARG A 272 17.76 -7.63 30.12
CA ARG A 272 16.59 -7.28 29.33
C ARG A 272 15.58 -6.58 30.23
N THR A 273 15.31 -5.31 29.96
CA THR A 273 14.38 -4.47 30.72
C THR A 273 13.20 -4.13 29.82
N TYR A 274 12.00 -4.57 30.18
CA TYR A 274 10.76 -4.26 29.49
C TYR A 274 9.98 -3.27 30.35
N PHE A 275 9.48 -2.17 29.79
CA PHE A 275 8.64 -1.25 30.54
C PHE A 275 7.58 -0.61 29.65
N SER A 276 6.36 -0.45 30.17
CA SER A 276 5.23 0.00 29.36
C SER A 276 4.06 0.45 30.23
N THR A 277 3.17 1.26 29.66
CA THR A 277 1.78 1.36 30.13
C THR A 277 0.99 0.12 29.70
N PRO A 278 -0.03 -0.35 30.44
CA PRO A 278 -0.84 -1.50 30.00
C PRO A 278 -1.69 -1.14 28.79
N SER A 279 -2.03 -2.16 28.00
CA SER A 279 -3.03 -2.06 26.93
C SER A 279 -4.24 -2.92 27.27
N THR A 280 -4.36 -4.12 26.67
CA THR A 280 -5.47 -5.05 26.86
C THR A 280 -4.95 -6.44 27.23
N GLU A 281 -5.79 -7.23 27.91
CA GLU A 281 -5.51 -8.63 28.21
C GLU A 281 -5.38 -9.49 26.94
N THR A 282 -5.96 -9.05 25.82
CA THR A 282 -5.85 -9.74 24.54
C THR A 282 -4.49 -9.54 23.84
N HIS A 283 -3.65 -8.63 24.32
CA HIS A 283 -2.37 -8.33 23.68
C HIS A 283 -1.38 -9.49 23.85
N GLU A 284 -0.60 -9.81 22.82
CA GLU A 284 0.36 -10.95 22.85
C GLU A 284 1.36 -10.88 24.01
N ALA A 285 1.69 -9.67 24.47
CA ALA A 285 2.58 -9.45 25.59
C ALA A 285 1.94 -9.80 26.95
N TYR A 286 0.62 -9.83 27.06
CA TYR A 286 -0.09 -10.13 28.31
C TYR A 286 0.18 -11.55 28.79
N ALA A 287 0.10 -12.54 27.89
CA ALA A 287 0.47 -13.93 28.17
C ALA A 287 1.94 -14.08 28.63
N TYR A 288 2.81 -13.14 28.28
CA TYR A 288 4.19 -13.12 28.77
C TYR A 288 4.32 -12.44 30.13
N TRP A 289 3.57 -11.36 30.35
CA TRP A 289 3.51 -10.66 31.63
C TRP A 289 2.92 -11.55 32.73
N ASN A 290 1.77 -12.18 32.49
CA ASN A 290 1.05 -13.01 33.45
C ASN A 290 1.62 -14.43 33.64
N GLY A 291 2.69 -14.79 32.92
CA GLY A 291 3.35 -16.09 33.05
C GLY A 291 2.66 -17.26 32.35
N ASP A 292 1.51 -17.08 31.69
CA ASP A 292 0.81 -18.15 30.97
C ASP A 292 1.68 -18.78 29.89
N ARG A 293 2.45 -17.97 29.16
CA ARG A 293 3.41 -18.45 28.16
C ARG A 293 4.52 -19.32 28.76
N TRP A 294 4.90 -19.09 30.02
CA TRP A 294 5.88 -19.94 30.72
C TRP A 294 5.25 -21.27 31.20
N ASN A 295 3.96 -21.25 31.49
CA ASN A 295 3.16 -22.42 31.87
C ASN A 295 2.71 -23.28 30.69
N GLU A 296 2.61 -22.72 29.48
CA GLU A 296 2.07 -23.37 28.28
C GLU A 296 2.70 -24.75 28.00
N LYS A 297 4.03 -24.86 28.14
CA LYS A 297 4.79 -26.09 27.88
C LYS A 297 4.89 -27.03 29.08
N LYS A 298 4.26 -26.70 30.22
CA LYS A 298 4.29 -27.49 31.44
C LYS A 298 2.99 -28.28 31.57
N ALA A 299 3.12 -29.54 32.03
CA ALA A 299 1.98 -30.32 32.46
C ALA A 299 1.18 -29.57 33.52
N SER A 300 -0.15 -29.70 33.53
CA SER A 300 -1.05 -28.90 34.37
C SER A 300 -0.67 -28.88 35.85
N HIS A 301 -0.19 -30.01 36.41
CA HIS A 301 0.27 -30.12 37.81
C HIS A 301 1.63 -29.44 38.10
N LYS A 302 2.40 -29.06 37.07
CA LYS A 302 3.68 -28.32 37.19
C LYS A 302 3.54 -26.83 36.84
N ARG A 303 2.34 -26.38 36.46
CA ARG A 303 2.05 -24.96 36.21
C ARG A 303 2.07 -24.23 37.54
N GLN A 304 2.63 -23.02 37.56
CA GLN A 304 2.63 -22.17 38.75
C GLN A 304 1.78 -20.94 38.46
N ARG A 305 0.95 -20.54 39.42
CA ARG A 305 0.15 -19.32 39.29
C ARG A 305 1.03 -18.10 39.52
N PHE A 306 0.93 -17.12 38.65
CA PHE A 306 1.56 -15.81 38.84
C PHE A 306 0.49 -14.87 39.39
N SER A 307 0.75 -14.28 40.55
CA SER A 307 -0.06 -13.17 41.05
C SER A 307 0.49 -11.89 40.43
N VAL A 308 -0.21 -11.37 39.41
CA VAL A 308 0.20 -10.18 38.64
C VAL A 308 -0.66 -8.95 38.92
N ASP A 309 -1.30 -8.93 40.09
CA ASP A 309 -2.01 -7.79 40.65
C ASP A 309 -1.06 -6.77 41.31
N TRP A 310 -1.51 -5.53 41.39
CA TRP A 310 -0.76 -4.43 42.02
C TRP A 310 -0.40 -4.74 43.49
N LYS A 311 -1.31 -5.34 44.27
CA LYS A 311 -1.05 -5.67 45.69
C LYS A 311 0.19 -6.55 45.86
N THR A 312 0.42 -7.47 44.92
CA THR A 312 1.59 -8.34 44.93
C THR A 312 2.83 -7.66 44.33
N LEU A 313 2.67 -6.86 43.27
CA LEU A 313 3.80 -6.39 42.45
C LEU A 313 4.26 -4.95 42.72
N HIS A 314 3.57 -4.13 43.52
CA HIS A 314 3.91 -2.72 43.74
C HIS A 314 5.35 -2.50 44.26
N ASN A 315 5.86 -3.39 45.12
CA ASN A 315 7.24 -3.33 45.65
C ASN A 315 8.29 -4.08 44.82
N GLY A 316 7.88 -4.67 43.69
CA GLY A 316 8.76 -5.50 42.87
C GLY A 316 8.92 -6.92 43.41
N LEU A 317 8.74 -7.93 42.56
CA LEU A 317 8.85 -9.34 42.95
C LEU A 317 9.59 -10.15 41.88
N ILE A 318 10.45 -11.06 42.33
CA ILE A 318 11.02 -12.10 41.46
C ILE A 318 9.99 -13.21 41.29
N CYS A 319 9.45 -13.35 40.09
CA CYS A 319 8.47 -14.39 39.80
C CYS A 319 9.12 -15.73 39.40
N PRO A 320 8.36 -16.84 39.37
CA PRO A 320 8.86 -18.18 39.07
C PRO A 320 9.62 -18.35 37.74
N ASP A 321 9.33 -17.52 36.75
CA ASP A 321 10.03 -17.50 35.46
C ASP A 321 11.41 -16.82 35.49
N ARG A 322 11.91 -16.48 36.69
CA ARG A 322 13.16 -15.73 36.91
C ARG A 322 13.14 -14.35 36.23
N THR A 323 12.00 -13.67 36.32
CA THR A 323 11.83 -12.29 35.89
C THR A 323 11.39 -11.46 37.07
N TRP A 324 12.08 -10.34 37.33
CA TRP A 324 11.66 -9.36 38.31
C TRP A 324 10.55 -8.49 37.71
N ARG A 325 9.41 -8.36 38.38
CA ARG A 325 8.23 -7.61 37.92
C ARG A 325 7.82 -6.55 38.92
N GLN A 326 7.44 -5.36 38.45
CA GLN A 326 6.86 -4.30 39.29
C GLN A 326 5.70 -3.60 38.58
N ILE A 327 4.71 -3.15 39.34
CA ILE A 327 3.66 -2.21 38.89
C ILE A 327 3.85 -0.88 39.65
N VAL A 328 3.83 0.25 38.96
CA VAL A 328 3.95 1.59 39.57
C VAL A 328 2.83 2.49 39.02
N THR A 329 1.86 2.82 39.88
CA THR A 329 0.72 3.68 39.56
C THR A 329 1.02 5.17 39.79
N LEU A 330 0.15 6.07 39.31
CA LEU A 330 0.24 7.49 39.63
C LEU A 330 0.05 7.73 41.13
N GLU A 331 -0.90 7.02 41.75
CA GLU A 331 -1.16 7.12 43.18
C GLU A 331 0.05 6.67 44.01
N ASP A 332 0.76 5.62 43.60
CA ASP A 332 2.00 5.19 44.26
C ASP A 332 3.03 6.32 44.30
N VAL A 333 3.28 6.98 43.16
CA VAL A 333 4.32 8.03 43.12
C VAL A 333 3.90 9.27 43.89
N VAL A 334 2.64 9.69 43.81
CA VAL A 334 2.10 10.84 44.57
C VAL A 334 2.20 10.58 46.09
N ASN A 335 1.79 9.40 46.54
CA ASN A 335 1.88 8.99 47.94
C ASN A 335 3.33 8.94 48.46
N HIS A 336 4.30 8.76 47.57
CA HIS A 336 5.74 8.74 47.90
C HIS A 336 6.45 10.07 47.61
N GLY A 337 5.70 11.17 47.49
CA GLY A 337 6.26 12.53 47.46
C GLY A 337 6.48 13.12 46.07
N TRP A 338 5.89 12.56 45.02
CA TRP A 338 5.86 13.17 43.68
C TRP A 338 5.00 14.42 43.68
N LYS A 339 5.62 15.59 43.41
CA LYS A 339 4.94 16.91 43.46
C LYS A 339 4.63 17.51 42.10
N HIS A 340 4.93 16.79 41.01
CA HIS A 340 4.84 17.32 39.65
C HIS A 340 3.48 17.04 38.97
N THR A 341 2.57 16.37 39.67
CA THR A 341 1.27 15.98 39.10
C THR A 341 0.22 16.07 40.20
N ASP A 342 -0.86 16.78 39.91
CA ASP A 342 -2.07 16.77 40.73
C ASP A 342 -2.93 15.58 40.28
N ILE A 343 -3.19 14.64 41.19
CA ILE A 343 -3.94 13.42 40.86
C ILE A 343 -5.43 13.71 40.68
N ASP A 344 -5.97 14.71 41.38
CA ASP A 344 -7.38 15.04 41.34
C ASP A 344 -7.71 15.73 40.02
N GLU A 345 -6.86 16.66 39.57
CA GLU A 345 -6.95 17.28 38.23
C GLU A 345 -6.93 16.22 37.12
N ILE A 346 -5.98 15.28 37.18
CA ILE A 346 -5.89 14.19 36.18
C ILE A 346 -7.11 13.28 36.24
N ARG A 347 -7.66 13.01 37.43
CA ARG A 347 -8.87 12.20 37.57
C ARG A 347 -10.11 12.90 37.00
N ASP A 348 -10.19 14.21 37.13
CA ASP A 348 -11.29 15.02 36.57
C ASP A 348 -11.21 15.16 35.05
N GLU A 349 -9.99 15.22 34.48
CA GLU A 349 -9.76 15.32 33.03
C GLU A 349 -10.02 14.00 32.26
N ASN A 350 -10.07 12.86 32.96
CA ASN A 350 -10.12 11.54 32.33
C ASN A 350 -11.40 10.80 32.71
N THR A 351 -11.88 9.93 31.82
CA THR A 351 -12.92 8.96 32.21
C THR A 351 -12.37 7.96 33.22
N GLU A 352 -13.24 7.35 34.03
CA GLU A 352 -12.81 6.34 35.03
C GLU A 352 -12.00 5.21 34.37
N ASP A 353 -12.48 4.69 33.22
CA ASP A 353 -11.80 3.63 32.47
C ASP A 353 -10.39 4.07 31.98
N GLU A 354 -10.24 5.30 31.50
CA GLU A 354 -8.95 5.83 31.05
C GLU A 354 -8.01 6.10 32.22
N PHE A 355 -8.54 6.65 33.32
CA PHE A 355 -7.78 6.88 34.53
C PHE A 355 -7.21 5.56 35.06
N LEU A 356 -8.06 4.54 35.16
CA LEU A 356 -7.65 3.20 35.61
C LEU A 356 -6.60 2.58 34.68
N ASN A 357 -6.77 2.67 33.36
CA ASN A 357 -5.82 2.09 32.42
C ASN A 357 -4.47 2.83 32.38
N LEU A 358 -4.51 4.14 32.19
CA LEU A 358 -3.32 4.94 31.91
C LEU A 358 -2.51 5.29 33.15
N TYR A 359 -3.18 5.45 34.29
CA TYR A 359 -2.58 5.96 35.53
C TYR A 359 -2.60 4.93 36.65
N MET A 360 -3.60 4.07 36.75
CA MET A 360 -3.65 2.97 37.73
C MET A 360 -3.13 1.62 37.21
N CYS A 361 -2.66 1.59 35.96
CA CYS A 361 -2.04 0.43 35.35
C CYS A 361 -2.95 -0.81 35.23
N GLU A 362 -4.26 -0.60 35.07
CA GLU A 362 -5.21 -1.68 34.85
C GLU A 362 -5.31 -2.08 33.37
N PHE A 363 -5.45 -3.37 33.08
CA PHE A 363 -5.65 -3.86 31.71
C PHE A 363 -7.11 -3.76 31.29
N VAL A 364 -7.35 -3.34 30.05
CA VAL A 364 -8.69 -3.36 29.46
C VAL A 364 -9.12 -4.81 29.17
N ARG A 365 -10.23 -5.25 29.79
CA ARG A 365 -10.82 -6.58 29.63
C ARG A 365 -11.57 -6.74 28.29
N GLU A 366 -11.71 -7.99 27.83
CA GLU A 366 -12.39 -8.33 26.57
C GLU A 366 -13.93 -8.24 26.71
N GLY A 367 -14.63 -7.62 25.75
CA GLY A 367 -16.10 -7.76 25.69
C GLY A 367 -16.95 -6.78 24.85
N GLU A 368 -16.52 -5.53 24.61
CA GLU A 368 -17.47 -4.52 24.09
C GLU A 368 -17.01 -3.73 22.86
N SER A 369 -15.69 -3.67 22.60
CA SER A 369 -15.13 -2.90 21.49
C SER A 369 -15.47 -3.50 20.12
N ALA A 370 -15.79 -2.62 19.17
CA ALA A 370 -16.05 -2.96 17.78
C ALA A 370 -14.78 -3.36 17.04
N PHE A 371 -13.62 -2.85 17.45
CA PHE A 371 -12.33 -3.05 16.81
C PHE A 371 -11.37 -3.78 17.75
N ASN A 372 -10.74 -4.84 17.25
CA ASN A 372 -9.76 -5.58 18.04
C ASN A 372 -8.46 -4.76 18.13
N LEU A 373 -8.01 -4.49 19.36
CA LEU A 373 -6.84 -3.63 19.59
C LEU A 373 -5.54 -4.20 18.98
N ASN A 374 -5.37 -5.52 18.89
CA ASN A 374 -4.19 -6.10 18.22
C ASN A 374 -4.20 -5.82 16.72
N ILE A 375 -5.37 -5.85 16.08
CA ILE A 375 -5.50 -5.50 14.66
C ILE A 375 -5.19 -4.01 14.48
N LEU A 376 -5.70 -3.14 15.36
CA LEU A 376 -5.42 -1.71 15.34
C LEU A 376 -3.91 -1.45 15.46
N ILE A 377 -3.26 -1.96 16.51
CA ILE A 377 -1.81 -1.80 16.71
C ILE A 377 -1.03 -2.38 15.51
N GLY A 378 -1.51 -3.48 14.93
CA GLY A 378 -0.93 -4.10 13.74
C GLY A 378 -0.96 -3.23 12.48
N CYS A 379 -1.88 -2.28 12.39
CA CYS A 379 -1.96 -1.32 11.29
C CYS A 379 -0.98 -0.13 11.45
N GLY A 380 -0.37 0.06 12.62
CA GLY A 380 0.57 1.17 12.85
C GLY A 380 1.93 0.92 12.21
N VAL A 381 2.41 1.86 11.40
CA VAL A 381 3.73 1.82 10.72
C VAL A 381 4.63 2.98 11.18
N ASP A 382 5.94 2.92 10.92
CA ASP A 382 6.84 4.05 11.18
C ASP A 382 6.81 4.95 9.93
N GLY A 383 5.86 5.88 9.86
CA GLY A 383 5.57 6.64 8.65
C GLY A 383 6.77 7.42 8.11
N TYR A 384 7.69 7.83 8.99
CA TYR A 384 8.91 8.54 8.58
C TYR A 384 9.88 7.67 7.78
N ASP A 385 10.01 6.40 8.14
CA ASP A 385 10.90 5.44 7.47
C ASP A 385 10.18 4.69 6.33
N ASP A 386 8.90 4.33 6.54
CA ASP A 386 8.12 3.48 5.65
C ASP A 386 7.42 4.27 4.52
N TRP A 387 6.98 5.52 4.76
CA TRP A 387 6.32 6.36 3.76
C TRP A 387 7.27 7.42 3.20
N LYS A 388 8.13 7.00 2.27
CA LYS A 388 9.15 7.87 1.63
C LYS A 388 8.57 9.11 0.93
N ASP A 389 7.29 9.07 0.57
CA ASP A 389 6.54 10.14 -0.08
C ASP A 389 5.92 11.14 0.92
N TRP A 390 5.91 10.83 2.21
CA TRP A 390 5.37 11.69 3.26
C TRP A 390 6.47 12.52 3.93
N LYS A 391 6.28 13.84 3.94
CA LYS A 391 7.21 14.81 4.53
C LYS A 391 6.43 15.75 5.47
N PRO A 392 6.22 15.39 6.75
CA PRO A 392 5.28 16.08 7.63
C PRO A 392 5.58 17.57 7.85
N PHE A 393 6.85 17.98 7.77
CA PHE A 393 7.28 19.37 7.97
C PHE A 393 7.37 20.19 6.67
N ALA A 394 7.05 19.60 5.52
CA ALA A 394 7.02 20.33 4.25
C ALA A 394 5.72 21.15 4.13
N PRO A 395 5.71 22.27 3.38
CA PRO A 395 4.48 23.05 3.15
C PRO A 395 3.34 22.22 2.54
N ARG A 396 3.67 21.21 1.72
CA ARG A 396 2.73 20.19 1.23
C ARG A 396 3.24 18.81 1.62
N PRO A 397 2.74 18.21 2.72
CA PRO A 397 3.32 16.98 3.27
C PRO A 397 3.32 15.79 2.32
N MET A 398 2.34 15.70 1.42
CA MET A 398 2.21 14.65 0.41
C MET A 398 2.48 15.15 -1.03
N GLY A 399 3.02 16.37 -1.18
CA GLY A 399 3.17 17.01 -2.49
C GLY A 399 1.84 17.15 -3.24
N ASN A 400 1.75 16.53 -4.42
CA ASN A 400 0.54 16.50 -5.26
C ASN A 400 -0.24 15.17 -5.14
N ARG A 401 0.19 14.25 -4.27
CA ARG A 401 -0.52 12.98 -4.08
C ARG A 401 -1.93 13.28 -3.55
N PRO A 402 -3.00 12.74 -4.17
CA PRO A 402 -4.34 13.05 -3.72
C PRO A 402 -4.62 12.46 -2.34
N VAL A 403 -5.44 13.18 -1.57
CA VAL A 403 -5.91 12.80 -0.25
C VAL A 403 -7.43 12.98 -0.13
N TRP A 404 -8.01 12.25 0.80
CA TRP A 404 -9.41 12.34 1.21
C TRP A 404 -9.48 12.83 2.65
N ILE A 405 -10.43 13.70 2.91
CA ILE A 405 -10.68 14.27 4.24
C ILE A 405 -12.00 13.72 4.75
N GLY A 406 -12.02 13.35 6.03
CA GLY A 406 -13.25 13.08 6.76
C GLY A 406 -13.34 13.99 7.96
N TYR A 407 -14.55 14.46 8.25
CA TYR A 407 -14.83 15.35 9.36
C TYR A 407 -16.07 14.87 10.13
N ASP A 408 -15.89 14.64 11.42
CA ASP A 408 -16.95 14.29 12.37
C ASP A 408 -17.29 15.53 13.21
N ALA A 409 -18.58 15.89 13.23
CA ALA A 409 -19.06 17.15 13.80
C ALA A 409 -19.40 17.01 15.29
N ASN A 410 -19.22 18.10 16.05
CA ASN A 410 -19.58 18.13 17.47
C ASN A 410 -21.08 17.88 17.64
N GLY A 411 -21.45 17.04 18.63
CA GLY A 411 -22.84 16.81 18.99
C GLY A 411 -23.58 18.08 19.41
N SER A 412 -24.89 18.11 19.21
CA SER A 412 -25.78 19.25 19.51
C SER A 412 -25.95 19.58 21.01
N SER A 413 -25.21 18.92 21.90
CA SER A 413 -25.49 18.89 23.34
C SER A 413 -25.04 20.13 24.11
N GLY A 414 -24.28 21.04 23.48
CA GLY A 414 -23.82 22.29 24.10
C GLY A 414 -22.81 22.12 25.24
N ASN A 415 -22.40 20.88 25.57
CA ASN A 415 -21.51 20.57 26.69
C ASN A 415 -20.08 20.21 26.23
N GLY A 416 -19.48 21.03 25.36
CA GLY A 416 -18.05 20.92 25.05
C GLY A 416 -17.62 19.68 24.25
N ASP A 417 -18.55 19.01 23.57
CA ASP A 417 -18.28 17.85 22.70
C ASP A 417 -17.19 18.18 21.65
N SER A 418 -16.22 17.29 21.49
CA SER A 418 -15.13 17.40 20.51
C SER A 418 -15.57 16.99 19.10
N GLY A 419 -14.99 17.63 18.08
CA GLY A 419 -15.06 17.20 16.70
C GLY A 419 -13.69 16.81 16.20
N ALA A 420 -13.60 16.19 15.03
CA ALA A 420 -12.34 15.72 14.50
C ALA A 420 -12.25 15.81 12.98
N VAL A 421 -11.05 16.09 12.49
CA VAL A 421 -10.69 16.03 11.08
C VAL A 421 -9.61 14.96 10.90
N SER A 422 -9.75 14.14 9.85
CA SER A 422 -8.78 13.11 9.48
C SER A 422 -8.40 13.23 8.00
N VAL A 423 -7.11 13.22 7.71
CA VAL A 423 -6.55 13.22 6.35
C VAL A 423 -6.04 11.82 6.01
N VAL A 424 -6.63 11.22 4.98
CA VAL A 424 -6.35 9.86 4.53
C VAL A 424 -5.89 9.86 3.08
N VAL A 425 -4.71 9.30 2.82
CA VAL A 425 -4.22 9.07 1.45
C VAL A 425 -4.87 7.78 0.93
N PRO A 426 -5.71 7.84 -0.12
CA PRO A 426 -6.26 6.65 -0.75
C PRO A 426 -5.17 5.84 -1.46
N PRO A 427 -5.38 4.54 -1.71
CA PRO A 427 -4.40 3.73 -2.45
C PRO A 427 -4.23 4.20 -3.90
N ALA A 428 -3.02 4.05 -4.45
CA ALA A 428 -2.72 4.44 -5.84
C ALA A 428 -3.28 3.44 -6.87
N VAL A 429 -3.52 2.21 -6.43
CA VAL A 429 -4.06 1.12 -7.23
C VAL A 429 -5.22 0.48 -6.46
N PRO A 430 -6.27 0.00 -7.16
CA PRO A 430 -7.34 -0.75 -6.51
C PRO A 430 -6.78 -1.91 -5.67
N GLY A 431 -7.29 -2.09 -4.45
CA GLY A 431 -6.79 -3.09 -3.50
C GLY A 431 -5.54 -2.67 -2.71
N GLY A 432 -4.97 -1.48 -2.94
CA GLY A 432 -3.82 -0.97 -2.19
C GLY A 432 -4.16 -0.52 -0.76
N ARG A 433 -3.14 0.00 -0.04
CA ARG A 433 -3.27 0.48 1.35
C ARG A 433 -3.70 1.95 1.44
N PHE A 434 -4.61 2.24 2.35
CA PHE A 434 -4.95 3.57 2.86
C PHE A 434 -3.93 3.99 3.91
N ARG A 435 -3.60 5.28 3.97
CA ARG A 435 -2.69 5.85 4.97
C ARG A 435 -3.32 7.05 5.65
N THR A 436 -3.62 6.97 6.94
CA THR A 436 -4.01 8.16 7.72
C THR A 436 -2.74 8.92 8.11
N VAL A 437 -2.56 10.12 7.57
CA VAL A 437 -1.29 10.87 7.65
C VAL A 437 -1.33 12.06 8.61
N GLU A 438 -2.52 12.60 8.89
CA GLU A 438 -2.70 13.69 9.84
C GLU A 438 -4.12 13.64 10.43
N THR A 439 -4.22 13.90 11.73
CA THR A 439 -5.49 13.99 12.45
C THR A 439 -5.47 15.20 13.38
N ARG A 440 -6.61 15.87 13.51
CA ARG A 440 -6.73 17.06 14.37
C ARG A 440 -8.09 17.08 15.07
N ARG A 441 -8.08 17.22 16.39
CA ARG A 441 -9.28 17.53 17.17
C ARG A 441 -9.63 19.02 17.04
N VAL A 442 -10.91 19.33 16.97
CA VAL A 442 -11.46 20.69 16.87
C VAL A 442 -12.41 21.00 18.03
N GLN A 443 -12.00 20.64 19.23
CA GLN A 443 -12.77 20.89 20.46
C GLN A 443 -12.83 22.39 20.78
N GLY A 444 -14.02 22.87 21.15
CA GLY A 444 -14.22 24.26 21.61
C GLY A 444 -14.14 25.33 20.53
N LEU A 445 -14.07 24.96 19.25
CA LEU A 445 -14.07 25.90 18.12
C LEU A 445 -15.51 26.14 17.62
N GLU A 446 -15.81 27.37 17.22
CA GLU A 446 -17.06 27.70 16.53
C GLU A 446 -17.11 27.08 15.12
N PHE A 447 -18.30 26.89 14.56
CA PHE A 447 -18.45 26.18 13.28
C PHE A 447 -17.72 26.89 12.11
N GLU A 448 -17.57 28.21 12.11
CA GLU A 448 -16.74 28.92 11.13
C GLU A 448 -15.25 28.59 11.27
N GLU A 449 -14.75 28.49 12.51
CA GLU A 449 -13.35 28.16 12.79
C GLU A 449 -13.05 26.70 12.44
N GLN A 450 -14.00 25.80 12.69
CA GLN A 450 -13.92 24.41 12.27
C GLN A 450 -13.85 24.29 10.73
N ALA A 451 -14.67 25.04 10.00
CA ALA A 451 -14.60 25.11 8.54
C ALA A 451 -13.25 25.66 8.04
N ARG A 452 -12.67 26.63 8.75
CA ARG A 452 -11.34 27.19 8.44
C ARG A 452 -10.22 26.17 8.63
N VAL A 453 -10.33 25.27 9.61
CA VAL A 453 -9.38 24.15 9.77
C VAL A 453 -9.44 23.23 8.55
N ILE A 454 -10.64 22.91 8.04
CA ILE A 454 -10.80 22.11 6.81
C ILE A 454 -10.19 22.87 5.61
N GLU A 455 -10.43 24.18 5.50
CA GLU A 455 -9.85 25.04 4.46
C GLU A 455 -8.31 25.03 4.51
N GLU A 456 -7.70 25.10 5.70
CA GLU A 456 -6.25 24.99 5.89
C GLU A 456 -5.71 23.67 5.31
N PHE A 457 -6.41 22.55 5.55
CA PHE A 457 -6.05 21.26 4.98
C PHE A 457 -6.16 21.24 3.45
N THR A 458 -7.15 21.91 2.86
CA THR A 458 -7.24 22.03 1.38
C THR A 458 -6.11 22.85 0.77
N CYS A 459 -5.51 23.78 1.52
CA CYS A 459 -4.33 24.52 1.09
C CYS A 459 -3.05 23.66 1.17
N ARG A 460 -2.91 22.85 2.23
CA ARG A 460 -1.72 22.02 2.50
C ARG A 460 -1.69 20.74 1.68
N TYR A 461 -2.84 20.16 1.35
CA TYR A 461 -2.96 18.88 0.65
C TYR A 461 -3.65 19.01 -0.72
N ASN A 462 -3.41 18.05 -1.62
CA ASN A 462 -4.22 17.92 -2.84
C ASN A 462 -5.48 17.12 -2.52
N VAL A 463 -6.57 17.80 -2.14
CA VAL A 463 -7.79 17.15 -1.66
C VAL A 463 -8.73 16.79 -2.83
N GLU A 464 -9.10 15.52 -2.93
CA GLU A 464 -10.05 15.03 -3.95
C GLU A 464 -11.46 14.76 -3.39
N HIS A 465 -11.56 14.46 -2.10
CA HIS A 465 -12.81 14.11 -1.46
C HIS A 465 -12.88 14.67 -0.04
N ILE A 466 -14.05 15.16 0.36
CA ILE A 466 -14.34 15.58 1.73
C ILE A 466 -15.69 14.95 2.13
N GLY A 467 -15.68 14.09 3.15
CA GLY A 467 -16.88 13.55 3.79
C GLY A 467 -17.15 14.26 5.12
N ILE A 468 -18.34 14.82 5.30
CA ILE A 468 -18.71 15.61 6.48
C ILE A 468 -19.92 14.99 7.17
N ASP A 469 -19.82 14.70 8.47
CA ASP A 469 -21.02 14.41 9.27
C ASP A 469 -21.87 15.68 9.41
N VAL A 470 -23.14 15.60 9.03
CA VAL A 470 -24.13 16.68 9.16
C VAL A 470 -25.16 16.41 10.26
N THR A 471 -24.94 15.37 11.08
CA THR A 471 -25.85 14.98 12.15
C THR A 471 -25.92 16.04 13.24
N GLY A 472 -27.13 16.37 13.70
CA GLY A 472 -27.30 17.26 14.86
C GLY A 472 -27.11 18.75 14.59
N GLY A 473 -27.14 19.21 13.34
CA GLY A 473 -27.25 20.63 12.98
C GLY A 473 -25.92 21.40 12.90
N ASN A 474 -24.97 21.17 13.82
CA ASN A 474 -23.66 21.84 13.78
C ASN A 474 -22.84 21.46 12.52
N GLY A 475 -22.84 20.17 12.18
CA GLY A 475 -22.16 19.68 10.98
C GLY A 475 -22.76 20.22 9.68
N GLU A 476 -24.07 20.50 9.64
CA GLU A 476 -24.72 21.13 8.50
C GLU A 476 -24.20 22.56 8.29
N ALA A 477 -24.03 23.34 9.36
CA ALA A 477 -23.46 24.69 9.26
C ALA A 477 -22.03 24.68 8.70
N VAL A 478 -21.18 23.77 9.19
CA VAL A 478 -19.82 23.57 8.65
C VAL A 478 -19.86 23.15 7.18
N TYR A 479 -20.73 22.20 6.82
CA TYR A 479 -20.90 21.75 5.44
C TYR A 479 -21.27 22.90 4.48
N GLN A 480 -22.18 23.79 4.89
CA GLN A 480 -22.58 24.94 4.07
C GLN A 480 -21.42 25.91 3.80
N ILE A 481 -20.51 26.09 4.75
CA ILE A 481 -19.31 26.92 4.56
C ILE A 481 -18.31 26.18 3.67
N VAL A 482 -18.01 24.91 3.95
CA VAL A 482 -17.05 24.10 3.19
C VAL A 482 -17.46 23.99 1.72
N LYS A 483 -18.76 23.85 1.42
CA LYS A 483 -19.28 23.75 0.06
C LYS A 483 -19.00 25.00 -0.79
N ARG A 484 -18.78 26.17 -0.18
CA ARG A 484 -18.46 27.41 -0.90
C ARG A 484 -17.05 27.36 -1.52
N PHE A 485 -16.08 26.81 -0.81
CA PHE A 485 -14.69 26.71 -1.30
C PHE A 485 -14.33 25.32 -1.85
N PHE A 486 -15.07 24.27 -1.48
CA PHE A 486 -14.92 22.91 -2.01
C PHE A 486 -16.30 22.32 -2.39
N PRO A 487 -16.83 22.65 -3.59
CA PRO A 487 -18.18 22.23 -4.00
C PRO A 487 -18.42 20.72 -4.06
N ALA A 488 -17.36 19.92 -4.17
CA ALA A 488 -17.42 18.46 -4.23
C ALA A 488 -17.52 17.77 -2.85
N ALA A 489 -17.67 18.53 -1.76
CA ALA A 489 -17.88 17.98 -0.42
C ALA A 489 -19.22 17.20 -0.33
N ILE A 490 -19.18 16.05 0.35
CA ILE A 490 -20.33 15.14 0.48
C ILE A 490 -20.83 15.12 1.94
N PRO A 491 -22.13 15.41 2.18
CA PRO A 491 -22.72 15.32 3.50
C PRO A 491 -23.11 13.86 3.82
N TYR A 492 -22.87 13.44 5.06
CA TYR A 492 -23.25 12.14 5.59
C TYR A 492 -24.10 12.31 6.85
N THR A 493 -25.24 11.62 6.91
CA THR A 493 -26.10 11.60 8.09
C THR A 493 -25.92 10.29 8.85
N PHE A 494 -25.60 10.36 10.14
CA PHE A 494 -25.41 9.20 11.01
C PHE A 494 -26.74 8.61 11.45
N THR A 495 -27.15 7.56 10.76
CA THR A 495 -28.24 6.65 11.12
C THR A 495 -27.65 5.35 11.68
N LEU A 496 -28.46 4.50 12.31
CA LEU A 496 -28.05 3.16 12.75
C LEU A 496 -27.42 2.35 11.59
N SER A 497 -27.96 2.50 10.38
CA SER A 497 -27.48 1.80 9.18
C SER A 497 -26.17 2.35 8.61
N SER A 498 -26.00 3.69 8.58
CA SER A 498 -24.78 4.30 8.06
C SER A 498 -23.60 4.13 9.03
N LYS A 499 -23.82 4.26 10.34
CA LYS A 499 -22.80 3.94 11.36
C LYS A 499 -22.31 2.48 11.24
N ARG A 500 -23.24 1.55 11.06
CA ARG A 500 -22.91 0.14 10.81
C ARG A 500 -22.09 -0.05 9.54
N SER A 501 -22.43 0.64 8.46
CA SER A 501 -21.71 0.56 7.19
C SER A 501 -20.28 1.11 7.29
N LEU A 502 -20.09 2.23 7.98
CA LEU A 502 -18.77 2.82 8.27
C LEU A 502 -17.88 1.82 9.03
N VAL A 503 -18.39 1.25 10.12
CA VAL A 503 -17.64 0.29 10.93
C VAL A 503 -17.32 -0.98 10.15
N LEU A 504 -18.29 -1.52 9.39
CA LEU A 504 -18.07 -2.72 8.58
C LEU A 504 -17.04 -2.49 7.47
N LYS A 505 -17.09 -1.34 6.77
CA LYS A 505 -16.10 -0.98 5.75
C LYS A 505 -14.71 -0.89 6.36
N MET A 506 -14.58 -0.25 7.52
CA MET A 506 -13.30 -0.11 8.18
C MET A 506 -12.77 -1.48 8.66
N GLN A 507 -13.62 -2.32 9.24
CA GLN A 507 -13.26 -3.69 9.60
C GLN A 507 -12.79 -4.51 8.40
N GLN A 508 -13.44 -4.35 7.24
CA GLN A 508 -13.01 -5.00 6.00
C GLN A 508 -11.59 -4.57 5.62
N ILE A 509 -11.32 -3.26 5.57
CA ILE A 509 -10.01 -2.73 5.19
C ILE A 509 -8.93 -3.20 6.18
N MET A 510 -9.20 -3.15 7.49
CA MET A 510 -8.25 -3.60 8.51
C MET A 510 -7.96 -5.10 8.39
N ARG A 511 -8.99 -5.94 8.18
CA ARG A 511 -8.83 -7.40 8.00
C ARG A 511 -8.04 -7.74 6.73
N ALA A 512 -8.19 -6.94 5.68
CA ALA A 512 -7.41 -7.07 4.45
C ALA A 512 -5.97 -6.54 4.58
N GLY A 513 -5.58 -5.97 5.72
CA GLY A 513 -4.26 -5.35 5.91
C GLY A 513 -4.07 -4.10 5.03
N ARG A 514 -5.17 -3.42 4.69
CA ARG A 514 -5.21 -2.29 3.75
C ARG A 514 -5.29 -0.93 4.44
N TRP A 515 -5.12 -0.83 5.75
CA TRP A 515 -5.07 0.45 6.46
C TRP A 515 -3.75 0.58 7.23
N GLU A 516 -3.14 1.74 7.11
CA GLU A 516 -1.94 2.12 7.84
C GLU A 516 -2.14 3.51 8.48
N TYR A 517 -1.52 3.73 9.63
CA TYR A 517 -1.41 5.03 10.25
C TYR A 517 -0.02 5.18 10.87
N ASP A 518 0.45 6.41 11.09
CA ASP A 518 1.72 6.62 11.77
C ASP A 518 1.59 6.21 13.24
N ARG A 519 2.47 5.32 13.72
CA ARG A 519 2.33 4.75 15.05
C ARG A 519 2.47 5.76 16.20
N ALA A 520 2.93 6.98 15.94
CA ALA A 520 2.86 8.03 16.95
C ALA A 520 1.44 8.51 17.25
N GLU A 521 0.48 8.30 16.35
CA GLU A 521 -0.93 8.70 16.50
C GLU A 521 -1.69 7.75 17.44
N ARG A 522 -1.33 7.76 18.73
CA ARG A 522 -1.94 6.91 19.75
C ARG A 522 -3.40 7.27 20.01
N GLU A 523 -3.76 8.54 19.84
CA GLU A 523 -5.14 9.01 20.02
C GLU A 523 -6.10 8.38 19.02
N LEU A 524 -5.64 8.15 17.78
CA LEU A 524 -6.44 7.48 16.75
C LEU A 524 -6.78 6.05 17.14
N VAL A 525 -5.81 5.33 17.73
CA VAL A 525 -6.00 3.96 18.24
C VAL A 525 -6.99 3.93 19.40
N ALA A 526 -6.83 4.86 20.34
CA ALA A 526 -7.76 5.01 21.45
C ALA A 526 -9.19 5.29 20.95
N ALA A 527 -9.32 6.14 19.92
CA ALA A 527 -10.59 6.47 19.32
C ALA A 527 -11.29 5.28 18.66
N PHE A 528 -10.55 4.47 17.89
CA PHE A 528 -11.11 3.24 17.34
C PHE A 528 -11.50 2.24 18.43
N ASN A 529 -10.73 2.15 19.52
CA ASN A 529 -11.02 1.24 20.61
C ASN A 529 -12.25 1.68 21.46
N ALA A 530 -12.57 2.97 21.45
CA ALA A 530 -13.74 3.53 22.14
C ALA A 530 -15.08 3.24 21.44
N VAL A 531 -15.06 2.81 20.18
CA VAL A 531 -16.28 2.43 19.45
C VAL A 531 -16.78 1.08 19.96
N ARG A 532 -17.94 1.03 20.60
CA ARG A 532 -18.54 -0.18 21.19
C ARG A 532 -19.72 -0.71 20.38
N LYS A 533 -19.98 -2.02 20.47
CA LYS A 533 -21.19 -2.65 19.91
C LYS A 533 -22.35 -2.49 20.89
N VAL A 534 -23.43 -1.85 20.46
CA VAL A 534 -24.65 -1.70 21.25
C VAL A 534 -25.78 -2.50 20.62
N LYS A 535 -26.50 -3.28 21.43
CA LYS A 535 -27.70 -3.98 21.00
C LYS A 535 -28.92 -3.12 21.33
N THR A 536 -29.62 -2.66 20.29
CA THR A 536 -30.85 -1.88 20.46
C THR A 536 -31.97 -2.74 21.07
N PRO A 537 -33.00 -2.15 21.70
CA PRO A 537 -34.16 -2.89 22.22
C PRO A 537 -34.87 -3.76 21.17
N GLY A 538 -34.81 -3.37 19.90
CA GLY A 538 -35.33 -4.15 18.76
C GLY A 538 -34.43 -5.30 18.29
N GLY A 539 -33.32 -5.58 18.97
CA GLY A 539 -32.39 -6.67 18.66
C GLY A 539 -31.35 -6.38 17.58
N PHE A 540 -31.38 -5.20 16.95
CA PHE A 540 -30.38 -4.79 15.96
C PHE A 540 -29.08 -4.36 16.64
N ILE A 541 -27.94 -4.79 16.07
CA ILE A 541 -26.61 -4.36 16.50
C ILE A 541 -26.28 -3.04 15.82
N THR A 542 -25.94 -2.04 16.62
CA THR A 542 -25.43 -0.73 16.22
C THR A 542 -24.09 -0.44 16.90
N TYR A 543 -23.49 0.70 16.58
CA TYR A 543 -22.22 1.15 17.13
C TYR A 543 -22.34 2.54 17.70
N GLU A 544 -21.83 2.71 18.91
CA GLU A 544 -21.82 3.98 19.63
C GLU A 544 -20.50 4.15 20.35
N THR A 545 -20.19 5.40 20.67
CA THR A 545 -19.08 5.78 21.54
C THR A 545 -19.71 6.30 22.83
N ASP A 546 -19.15 5.93 23.98
CA ASP A 546 -19.69 6.41 25.25
C ASP A 546 -19.52 7.93 25.33
N ARG A 547 -20.63 8.65 25.52
CA ARG A 547 -20.71 10.13 25.54
C ARG A 547 -20.96 10.68 26.94
N ALA A 548 -20.92 9.83 27.97
CA ALA A 548 -21.45 10.14 29.30
C ALA A 548 -20.81 11.34 30.02
N ARG A 549 -19.69 11.92 29.54
CA ARG A 549 -18.99 13.03 30.24
C ARG A 549 -18.42 14.16 29.34
N GLY A 550 -18.88 14.32 28.10
CA GLY A 550 -18.48 15.47 27.25
C GLY A 550 -17.09 15.38 26.61
N ILE A 551 -16.32 14.33 26.87
CA ILE A 551 -15.12 13.99 26.09
C ILE A 551 -15.51 12.84 25.15
N SER A 552 -15.71 13.16 23.87
CA SER A 552 -15.96 12.11 22.87
C SER A 552 -14.62 11.49 22.47
N HIS A 553 -14.39 10.26 22.94
CA HIS A 553 -13.16 9.55 22.64
C HIS A 553 -13.12 9.04 21.19
N GLY A 554 -14.24 9.01 20.46
CA GLY A 554 -14.34 8.31 19.17
C GLY A 554 -14.35 9.17 17.91
N ASP A 555 -14.35 10.50 17.99
CA ASP A 555 -14.58 11.37 16.80
C ASP A 555 -13.50 11.17 15.73
N LEU A 556 -12.24 10.97 16.14
CA LEU A 556 -11.14 10.69 15.21
C LEU A 556 -11.40 9.41 14.41
N ALA A 557 -12.01 8.39 15.02
CA ALA A 557 -12.35 7.16 14.33
C ALA A 557 -13.49 7.37 13.32
N TRP A 558 -14.54 8.11 13.70
CA TRP A 558 -15.64 8.46 12.79
C TRP A 558 -15.16 9.32 11.62
N ALA A 559 -14.33 10.32 11.88
CA ALA A 559 -13.70 11.15 10.86
C ALA A 559 -12.85 10.31 9.89
N THR A 560 -12.02 9.38 10.38
CA THR A 560 -11.27 8.48 9.49
C THR A 560 -12.18 7.57 8.68
N MET A 561 -13.25 7.02 9.28
CA MET A 561 -14.21 6.17 8.56
C MET A 561 -14.96 6.94 7.47
N LEU A 562 -15.30 8.21 7.71
CA LEU A 562 -15.91 9.11 6.72
C LEU A 562 -15.00 9.42 5.53
N ALA A 563 -13.69 9.53 5.74
CA ALA A 563 -12.76 9.68 4.63
C ALA A 563 -12.71 8.40 3.77
N VAL A 564 -12.66 7.24 4.44
CA VAL A 564 -12.42 5.93 3.84
C VAL A 564 -13.64 5.38 3.08
N ILE A 565 -14.86 5.74 3.50
CA ILE A 565 -16.11 5.23 2.88
C ILE A 565 -16.28 5.64 1.42
N ASN A 566 -15.51 6.62 0.92
CA ASN A 566 -15.47 6.98 -0.49
C ASN A 566 -15.01 5.81 -1.40
N GLU A 567 -14.27 4.82 -0.87
CA GLU A 567 -14.14 3.52 -1.53
C GLU A 567 -15.32 2.63 -1.12
N PRO A 568 -16.24 2.26 -2.04
CA PRO A 568 -17.40 1.47 -1.70
C PRO A 568 -17.02 0.08 -1.16
N ILE A 569 -17.93 -0.54 -0.39
CA ILE A 569 -17.76 -1.93 0.06
C ILE A 569 -17.74 -2.82 -1.19
N GLY A 570 -16.64 -3.56 -1.39
CA GLY A 570 -16.41 -4.37 -2.61
C GLY A 570 -15.72 -3.65 -3.76
N GLY A 571 -15.39 -2.36 -3.65
CA GLY A 571 -14.73 -1.56 -4.70
C GLY A 571 -13.24 -1.84 -4.94
N GLU A 572 -12.70 -2.95 -4.44
CA GLU A 572 -11.25 -3.26 -4.49
C GLU A 572 -10.71 -3.47 -5.92
N GLY A 573 -11.60 -3.57 -6.92
CA GLY A 573 -11.27 -3.80 -8.33
C GLY A 573 -11.65 -2.68 -9.30
N GLU A 574 -12.31 -1.60 -8.87
CA GLU A 574 -12.77 -0.54 -9.79
C GLU A 574 -11.73 0.60 -9.91
N LYS A 575 -11.28 0.88 -11.14
CA LYS A 575 -10.56 2.12 -11.45
C LYS A 575 -11.57 3.24 -11.70
N ARG A 576 -11.58 4.29 -10.88
CA ARG A 576 -12.13 5.59 -11.30
C ARG A 576 -11.15 6.24 -12.28
N ALA A 577 -11.52 6.34 -13.55
CA ALA A 577 -10.80 7.12 -14.54
C ALA A 577 -11.18 8.60 -14.39
N PHE A 578 -10.23 9.46 -14.05
CA PHE A 578 -10.38 10.91 -14.26
C PHE A 578 -9.17 11.49 -14.98
N HIS A 579 -9.50 12.34 -15.95
CA HIS A 579 -8.64 12.93 -16.98
C HIS A 579 -7.59 13.89 -16.41
N GLY A 580 -6.35 13.78 -16.91
CA GLY A 580 -5.28 14.76 -16.73
C GLY A 580 -4.24 14.63 -17.84
N TYR A 581 -4.28 15.59 -18.77
CA TYR A 581 -3.38 15.74 -19.92
C TYR A 581 -1.88 15.77 -19.54
N GLY A 582 -1.01 15.15 -20.35
CA GLY A 582 0.45 15.27 -20.18
C GLY A 582 1.35 14.38 -21.05
N VAL A 583 1.36 14.64 -22.37
CA VAL A 583 2.47 14.59 -23.33
C VAL A 583 3.56 13.48 -23.23
N LEU A 584 3.55 12.62 -24.26
CA LEU A 584 4.66 11.98 -25.00
C LEU A 584 6.07 11.91 -24.38
N MET A 585 6.67 10.71 -24.44
CA MET A 585 7.83 10.42 -25.29
C MET A 585 8.11 8.92 -25.45
N SER A 586 8.23 8.53 -26.71
CA SER A 586 8.62 7.23 -27.26
C SER A 586 10.03 6.79 -26.84
N ARG A 587 10.26 5.46 -26.71
CA ARG A 587 11.44 4.80 -27.30
C ARG A 587 11.35 3.25 -27.35
N LYS A 588 11.24 2.77 -28.59
CA LYS A 588 11.92 1.64 -29.25
C LYS A 588 11.76 0.20 -28.71
N ASN A 589 11.02 -0.56 -29.53
CA ASN A 589 11.09 -2.00 -29.81
C ASN A 589 12.47 -2.67 -29.63
N LYS A 590 12.44 -3.88 -29.08
CA LYS A 590 13.23 -5.02 -29.58
C LYS A 590 12.46 -6.34 -29.39
N LYS A 591 12.04 -6.93 -30.51
CA LYS A 591 11.55 -8.32 -30.62
C LYS A 591 12.68 -9.28 -30.21
N VAL A 592 12.37 -10.26 -29.37
CA VAL A 592 13.14 -11.51 -29.27
C VAL A 592 12.18 -12.70 -29.35
N ARG A 593 12.60 -13.65 -30.17
CA ARG A 593 11.96 -14.88 -30.64
C ARG A 593 11.74 -15.88 -29.49
N MET A 594 10.62 -16.59 -29.50
CA MET A 594 10.38 -17.80 -28.70
C MET A 594 11.40 -18.90 -29.05
N SER A 595 12.03 -19.49 -28.03
CA SER A 595 12.34 -20.92 -27.92
C SER A 595 13.24 -21.18 -26.71
N SER A 596 12.67 -21.68 -25.60
CA SER A 596 13.22 -22.80 -24.83
C SER A 596 12.24 -23.15 -23.71
N ARG A 597 11.81 -24.42 -23.69
CA ARG A 597 11.19 -25.02 -22.50
C ARG A 597 12.24 -25.00 -21.40
N ILE A 598 12.03 -24.21 -20.37
CA ILE A 598 12.76 -24.37 -19.12
C ILE A 598 12.17 -25.60 -18.44
N ASP A 599 13.01 -26.64 -18.29
CA ASP A 599 12.63 -27.86 -17.59
C ASP A 599 12.45 -27.54 -16.11
N LEU A 600 11.19 -27.47 -15.69
CA LEU A 600 10.76 -27.12 -14.33
C LEU A 600 11.36 -28.06 -13.27
N ALA A 601 11.78 -29.26 -13.69
CA ALA A 601 12.39 -30.28 -12.83
C ALA A 601 13.79 -29.89 -12.32
N ASP A 602 14.57 -29.11 -13.08
CA ASP A 602 15.91 -28.68 -12.67
C ASP A 602 15.88 -27.44 -11.76
N ALA A 603 14.85 -26.60 -11.88
CA ALA A 603 14.63 -25.49 -10.95
C ALA A 603 14.26 -25.99 -9.54
N LEU A 604 13.54 -27.12 -9.45
CA LEU A 604 13.05 -27.70 -8.19
C LEU A 604 14.12 -28.47 -7.38
N ARG A 605 15.32 -28.68 -7.91
CA ARG A 605 16.42 -29.37 -7.20
C ARG A 605 17.31 -28.42 -6.39
N LYS A 606 17.13 -27.09 -6.52
CA LYS A 606 18.04 -26.08 -5.94
C LYS A 606 17.60 -25.45 -4.61
N GLU A 607 16.39 -25.72 -4.12
CA GLU A 607 15.90 -25.16 -2.86
C GLU A 607 15.62 -26.25 -1.82
N SER A 608 16.32 -26.18 -0.69
CA SER A 608 16.01 -26.96 0.50
C SER A 608 15.04 -26.16 1.38
N SER A 609 13.90 -26.79 1.71
CA SER A 609 12.82 -26.37 2.63
C SER A 609 11.61 -25.61 2.04
N LEU A 610 10.42 -26.18 2.31
CA LEU A 610 9.06 -25.81 1.89
C LEU A 610 8.79 -25.82 0.37
N SER A 611 8.22 -26.93 -0.09
CA SER A 611 7.64 -27.02 -1.43
C SER A 611 6.13 -26.91 -1.33
N ALA A 612 5.59 -25.74 -1.70
CA ALA A 612 4.17 -25.54 -1.92
C ALA A 612 3.91 -25.67 -3.43
N PHE A 613 3.18 -26.70 -3.83
CA PHE A 613 2.77 -26.87 -5.22
C PHE A 613 1.27 -26.58 -5.34
N THR A 614 0.91 -25.73 -6.29
CA THR A 614 -0.48 -25.58 -6.73
C THR A 614 -0.70 -26.48 -7.93
N PHE A 615 -1.69 -27.37 -7.87
CA PHE A 615 -2.11 -28.14 -9.04
C PHE A 615 -2.96 -27.24 -9.94
N ASP A 616 -2.34 -26.60 -10.93
CA ASP A 616 -2.86 -25.74 -12.00
C ASP A 616 -4.27 -25.10 -11.85
N GLY A 617 -4.29 -23.78 -12.04
CA GLY A 617 -5.40 -22.91 -11.66
C GLY A 617 -6.57 -22.80 -12.64
N PRO A 618 -7.68 -22.15 -12.22
CA PRO A 618 -8.72 -21.77 -13.14
C PRO A 618 -8.26 -20.57 -13.98
N TYR A 619 -8.39 -20.78 -15.29
CA TYR A 619 -8.34 -19.89 -16.45
C TYR A 619 -7.19 -18.88 -16.55
N ARG A 620 -6.40 -19.03 -17.63
CA ARG A 620 -5.83 -17.85 -18.28
C ARG A 620 -7.01 -16.99 -18.72
N LEU A 621 -7.18 -15.82 -18.10
CA LEU A 621 -7.63 -14.67 -18.86
C LEU A 621 -6.65 -14.57 -20.04
N THR A 622 -7.03 -15.13 -21.19
CA THR A 622 -6.36 -14.80 -22.43
C THR A 622 -6.53 -13.29 -22.54
N GLY A 623 -5.43 -12.55 -22.38
CA GLY A 623 -5.39 -11.10 -22.20
C GLY A 623 -5.80 -10.31 -23.44
N HIS A 624 -6.93 -10.67 -24.03
CA HIS A 624 -7.49 -10.12 -25.25
C HIS A 624 -9.01 -10.13 -25.11
N ASP A 625 -9.58 -9.25 -24.29
CA ASP A 625 -11.01 -8.96 -24.39
C ASP A 625 -11.37 -7.73 -23.54
N LEU A 626 -11.29 -6.56 -24.18
CA LEU A 626 -12.42 -5.64 -24.40
C LEU A 626 -11.94 -4.30 -24.97
N LEU A 627 -10.68 -3.92 -24.76
CA LEU A 627 -10.16 -2.58 -25.07
C LEU A 627 -8.77 -2.56 -25.76
N ASP A 628 -8.23 -3.71 -26.13
CA ASP A 628 -6.96 -3.76 -26.86
C ASP A 628 -7.17 -3.56 -28.36
N ASN A 629 -6.78 -2.35 -28.80
CA ASN A 629 -6.66 -1.83 -30.18
C ASN A 629 -7.86 -1.07 -30.73
N MET A 630 -8.08 0.14 -30.19
CA MET A 630 -8.98 1.17 -30.76
C MET A 630 -8.53 1.74 -32.13
N TYR A 631 -7.68 1.02 -32.89
CA TYR A 631 -7.42 1.31 -34.29
C TYR A 631 -7.42 -0.01 -35.08
N CYS A 632 -8.12 -0.02 -36.22
CA CYS A 632 -8.07 -1.15 -37.13
C CYS A 632 -6.68 -1.19 -37.76
N ALA A 633 -5.87 -2.19 -37.40
CA ALA A 633 -4.52 -2.31 -37.92
C ALA A 633 -4.55 -2.70 -39.41
N ASP A 634 -3.89 -1.92 -40.25
CA ASP A 634 -3.71 -2.24 -41.66
C ASP A 634 -2.51 -3.19 -41.83
N ASN A 635 -2.74 -4.35 -42.44
CA ASN A 635 -1.70 -5.33 -42.75
C ASN A 635 -1.14 -5.21 -44.18
N GLY A 636 -1.56 -4.19 -44.93
CA GLY A 636 -1.19 -3.92 -46.32
C GLY A 636 -2.07 -4.63 -47.37
N ARG A 637 -2.99 -5.50 -46.94
CA ARG A 637 -4.02 -6.11 -47.80
C ARG A 637 -5.43 -5.75 -47.33
N TRP A 638 -5.65 -5.79 -46.02
CA TRP A 638 -6.91 -5.39 -45.39
C TRP A 638 -6.67 -4.87 -43.98
N TYR A 639 -7.68 -4.17 -43.46
CA TYR A 639 -7.79 -3.77 -42.07
C TYR A 639 -8.26 -4.94 -41.21
N GLU A 640 -7.51 -5.23 -40.15
CA GLU A 640 -7.96 -6.14 -39.09
C GLU A 640 -9.15 -5.56 -38.32
N THR A 641 -9.95 -6.46 -37.73
CA THR A 641 -11.17 -6.09 -37.02
C THR A 641 -10.84 -5.36 -35.72
N PRO A 642 -11.68 -4.38 -35.31
CA PRO A 642 -11.40 -3.55 -34.12
C PRO A 642 -11.45 -4.37 -32.82
N VAL A 643 -12.14 -5.50 -32.83
CA VAL A 643 -12.18 -6.50 -31.74
C VAL A 643 -12.13 -7.91 -32.33
N ASP A 644 -11.87 -8.91 -31.49
CA ASP A 644 -11.91 -10.31 -31.93
C ASP A 644 -13.36 -10.74 -32.23
N TRP A 645 -13.72 -10.79 -33.51
CA TRP A 645 -15.01 -11.32 -33.95
C TRP A 645 -15.22 -12.81 -33.61
N TYR A 646 -14.15 -13.59 -33.43
CA TYR A 646 -14.31 -14.95 -32.91
C TYR A 646 -14.73 -14.93 -31.44
N GLY A 647 -14.19 -13.99 -30.66
CA GLY A 647 -14.58 -13.66 -29.29
C GLY A 647 -16.06 -13.28 -29.19
N LEU A 648 -16.50 -12.30 -29.98
CA LEU A 648 -17.91 -11.89 -30.01
C LEU A 648 -18.86 -13.03 -30.38
N ALA A 649 -18.49 -13.86 -31.36
CA ALA A 649 -19.29 -15.01 -31.76
C ALA A 649 -19.45 -16.05 -30.63
N ARG A 650 -18.41 -16.23 -29.80
CA ARG A 650 -18.48 -17.08 -28.59
C ARG A 650 -19.31 -16.41 -27.50
N ALA A 651 -19.06 -15.12 -27.25
CA ALA A 651 -19.72 -14.32 -26.22
C ALA A 651 -21.25 -14.32 -26.37
N ALA A 652 -21.75 -14.23 -27.60
CA ALA A 652 -23.18 -14.27 -27.94
C ALA A 652 -23.95 -15.49 -27.38
N ARG A 653 -23.25 -16.54 -26.92
CA ARG A 653 -23.82 -17.78 -26.37
C ARG A 653 -23.35 -18.08 -24.94
N GLN A 654 -22.67 -17.16 -24.27
CA GLN A 654 -22.12 -17.38 -22.92
C GLN A 654 -23.19 -17.33 -21.84
N THR A 655 -24.23 -16.52 -22.00
CA THR A 655 -25.34 -16.41 -21.03
C THR A 655 -26.70 -16.53 -21.71
N SER A 656 -27.67 -17.09 -20.99
CA SER A 656 -29.04 -17.24 -21.47
C SER A 656 -29.71 -15.90 -21.77
N TRP A 657 -29.47 -14.88 -20.93
CA TRP A 657 -30.03 -13.54 -21.09
C TRP A 657 -29.48 -12.83 -22.33
N HIS A 658 -28.17 -12.89 -22.54
CA HIS A 658 -27.53 -12.26 -23.69
C HIS A 658 -27.96 -12.93 -25.01
N GLN A 659 -27.94 -14.27 -25.03
CA GLN A 659 -28.39 -15.03 -26.18
C GLN A 659 -29.88 -14.80 -26.47
N SER A 660 -30.74 -14.88 -25.46
CA SER A 660 -32.19 -14.71 -25.63
C SER A 660 -32.51 -13.35 -26.24
N ALA A 661 -31.89 -12.27 -25.76
CA ALA A 661 -32.07 -10.94 -26.30
C ALA A 661 -31.75 -10.87 -27.81
N LEU A 662 -30.56 -11.31 -28.22
CA LEU A 662 -30.12 -11.28 -29.62
C LEU A 662 -31.06 -12.04 -30.56
N TYR A 663 -31.47 -13.25 -30.17
CA TYR A 663 -32.36 -14.07 -30.98
C TYR A 663 -33.80 -13.53 -30.97
N PHE A 664 -34.25 -12.93 -29.87
CA PHE A 664 -35.53 -12.24 -29.80
C PHE A 664 -35.58 -11.06 -30.78
N LYS A 665 -34.58 -10.16 -30.75
CA LYS A 665 -34.50 -9.01 -31.67
C LYS A 665 -34.58 -9.46 -33.13
N ARG A 666 -33.79 -10.49 -33.48
CA ARG A 666 -33.81 -11.11 -34.81
C ARG A 666 -35.19 -11.65 -35.18
N ASN A 667 -35.85 -12.38 -34.28
CA ASN A 667 -37.15 -13.00 -34.56
C ASN A 667 -38.26 -11.97 -34.77
N VAL A 668 -38.30 -10.94 -33.93
CA VAL A 668 -39.29 -9.86 -34.06
C VAL A 668 -39.12 -9.12 -35.39
N LEU A 669 -37.87 -8.79 -35.73
CA LEU A 669 -37.53 -8.14 -36.99
C LEU A 669 -37.90 -9.01 -38.19
N LEU A 670 -37.63 -10.31 -38.12
CA LEU A 670 -38.02 -11.27 -39.16
C LEU A 670 -39.55 -11.36 -39.30
N GLY A 671 -40.30 -11.26 -38.21
CA GLY A 671 -41.76 -11.23 -38.21
C GLY A 671 -42.34 -10.06 -39.02
N CYS A 672 -41.61 -8.94 -39.07
CA CYS A 672 -42.02 -7.75 -39.81
C CYS A 672 -41.50 -7.73 -41.25
N TYR A 673 -40.45 -8.50 -41.57
CA TYR A 673 -39.82 -8.49 -42.89
C TYR A 673 -40.70 -9.10 -43.99
N ILE A 674 -40.80 -8.38 -45.12
CA ILE A 674 -41.48 -8.81 -46.35
C ILE A 674 -40.43 -9.37 -47.31
N PRO A 675 -40.41 -10.70 -47.58
CA PRO A 675 -39.41 -11.31 -48.45
C PRO A 675 -39.43 -10.75 -49.88
N HIS A 676 -38.25 -10.68 -50.49
CA HIS A 676 -38.09 -10.24 -51.88
C HIS A 676 -37.43 -11.35 -52.73
N PRO A 677 -37.72 -11.46 -54.04
CA PRO A 677 -37.04 -12.43 -54.90
C PRO A 677 -35.51 -12.38 -54.83
N LEU A 678 -34.93 -11.19 -54.67
CA LEU A 678 -33.48 -10.99 -54.53
C LEU A 678 -32.94 -11.32 -53.13
N LEU A 679 -33.76 -11.22 -52.06
CA LEU A 679 -33.33 -11.43 -50.68
C LEU A 679 -34.32 -12.34 -49.94
N SER A 680 -33.91 -13.58 -49.72
CA SER A 680 -34.75 -14.57 -49.06
C SER A 680 -34.92 -14.24 -47.58
N ARG A 681 -36.01 -14.71 -46.97
CA ARG A 681 -36.25 -14.63 -45.52
C ARG A 681 -35.10 -15.24 -44.71
N GLN A 682 -34.50 -16.32 -45.21
CA GLN A 682 -33.36 -16.99 -44.56
C GLN A 682 -32.09 -16.13 -44.61
N ASP A 683 -31.78 -15.56 -45.77
CA ASP A 683 -30.61 -14.69 -45.95
C ASP A 683 -30.76 -13.41 -45.11
N PHE A 684 -31.97 -12.82 -45.07
CA PHE A 684 -32.27 -11.68 -44.21
C PHE A 684 -32.17 -12.05 -42.72
N SER A 685 -32.65 -13.22 -42.29
CA SER A 685 -32.51 -13.67 -40.90
C SER A 685 -31.05 -13.80 -40.47
N ALA A 686 -30.15 -14.23 -41.37
CA ALA A 686 -28.73 -14.33 -41.09
C ALA A 686 -28.07 -12.94 -41.03
N LEU A 687 -28.45 -12.06 -41.96
CA LEU A 687 -28.04 -10.65 -41.98
C LEU A 687 -28.39 -9.93 -40.67
N ALA A 688 -29.64 -10.06 -40.22
CA ALA A 688 -30.11 -9.44 -38.99
C ALA A 688 -29.38 -9.97 -37.76
N LEU A 689 -29.06 -11.27 -37.72
CA LEU A 689 -28.29 -11.84 -36.61
C LEU A 689 -26.87 -11.28 -36.58
N ASP A 690 -26.21 -11.19 -37.73
CA ASP A 690 -24.85 -10.63 -37.82
C ASP A 690 -24.84 -9.15 -37.40
N TRP A 691 -25.83 -8.38 -37.82
CA TRP A 691 -26.01 -7.00 -37.37
C TRP A 691 -26.06 -6.90 -35.84
N PHE A 692 -26.94 -7.68 -35.20
CA PHE A 692 -27.08 -7.62 -33.75
C PHE A 692 -25.85 -8.14 -33.01
N VAL A 693 -25.13 -9.15 -33.53
CA VAL A 693 -23.96 -9.75 -32.86
C VAL A 693 -22.68 -8.94 -33.07
N PHE A 694 -22.43 -8.46 -34.28
CA PHE A 694 -21.16 -7.82 -34.63
C PHE A 694 -21.26 -6.30 -34.80
N GLY A 695 -22.46 -5.73 -34.86
CA GLY A 695 -22.65 -4.37 -35.37
C GLY A 695 -22.32 -4.23 -36.87
N ASN A 696 -22.17 -5.35 -37.57
CA ASN A 696 -21.73 -5.43 -38.96
C ASN A 696 -22.52 -6.53 -39.66
N ALA A 697 -23.05 -6.23 -40.85
CA ALA A 697 -23.74 -7.21 -41.67
C ALA A 697 -23.41 -6.99 -43.15
N PHE A 698 -23.28 -8.08 -43.91
CA PHE A 698 -22.79 -8.02 -45.29
C PHE A 698 -23.68 -8.79 -46.26
N LEU A 699 -23.97 -8.16 -47.40
CA LEU A 699 -24.64 -8.80 -48.53
C LEU A 699 -23.76 -8.70 -49.77
N GLU A 700 -23.57 -9.83 -50.46
CA GLU A 700 -22.95 -9.89 -51.76
C GLU A 700 -24.02 -9.91 -52.86
N LEU A 701 -23.94 -8.97 -53.80
CA LEU A 701 -24.74 -8.96 -55.01
C LEU A 701 -24.14 -9.91 -56.04
N ARG A 702 -24.84 -11.03 -56.28
CA ARG A 702 -24.56 -11.95 -57.37
C ARG A 702 -25.29 -11.47 -58.62
N SER A 703 -24.58 -11.38 -59.73
CA SER A 703 -25.15 -11.02 -61.04
C SER A 703 -25.16 -12.21 -61.98
N ASN A 704 -26.12 -12.23 -62.91
CA ASN A 704 -26.11 -13.18 -64.03
C ASN A 704 -25.02 -12.83 -65.06
N MET A 705 -24.88 -13.62 -66.14
CA MET A 705 -23.87 -13.34 -67.18
C MET A 705 -24.10 -12.01 -67.93
N LEU A 706 -25.34 -11.50 -67.93
CA LEU A 706 -25.72 -10.22 -68.53
C LEU A 706 -25.49 -9.03 -67.58
N GLY A 707 -25.04 -9.27 -66.36
CA GLY A 707 -24.74 -8.24 -65.36
C GLY A 707 -25.91 -7.85 -64.46
N GLU A 708 -27.11 -8.38 -64.70
CA GLU A 708 -28.33 -8.07 -63.93
C GLU A 708 -28.27 -8.70 -62.52
N PRO A 709 -28.87 -8.05 -61.50
CA PRO A 709 -29.04 -8.62 -60.15
C PRO A 709 -29.73 -9.99 -60.17
N LEU A 710 -29.05 -11.02 -59.67
CA LEU A 710 -29.61 -12.37 -59.56
C LEU A 710 -30.09 -12.65 -58.13
N LYS A 711 -29.23 -12.39 -57.14
CA LYS A 711 -29.51 -12.66 -55.72
C LYS A 711 -28.56 -11.89 -54.81
N LEU A 712 -29.08 -11.42 -53.67
CA LEU A 712 -28.28 -10.96 -52.54
C LEU A 712 -28.00 -12.15 -51.62
N ARG A 713 -26.71 -12.46 -51.45
CA ARG A 713 -26.25 -13.56 -50.60
C ARG A 713 -25.64 -12.99 -49.32
N HIS A 714 -26.06 -13.52 -48.18
CA HIS A 714 -25.43 -13.21 -46.91
C HIS A 714 -23.96 -13.67 -46.89
N ALA A 715 -23.07 -12.76 -46.51
CA ALA A 715 -21.68 -13.05 -46.21
C ALA A 715 -21.46 -12.93 -44.70
N LEU A 716 -20.95 -13.99 -44.07
CA LEU A 716 -20.76 -14.06 -42.63
C LEU A 716 -19.81 -12.96 -42.15
N ALA A 717 -20.34 -12.02 -41.36
CA ALA A 717 -19.61 -10.87 -40.87
C ALA A 717 -18.31 -11.29 -40.19
N LYS A 718 -18.33 -12.35 -39.36
CA LYS A 718 -17.17 -12.96 -38.70
C LYS A 718 -15.91 -13.12 -39.58
N TYR A 719 -16.08 -13.35 -40.89
CA TYR A 719 -14.98 -13.62 -41.83
C TYR A 719 -14.69 -12.48 -42.81
N MET A 720 -15.45 -11.38 -42.78
CA MET A 720 -15.25 -10.26 -43.70
C MET A 720 -14.05 -9.40 -43.29
N ARG A 721 -13.33 -8.82 -44.24
CA ARG A 721 -12.28 -7.83 -43.98
C ARG A 721 -12.33 -6.71 -45.02
N ARG A 722 -12.26 -5.46 -44.58
CA ARG A 722 -12.20 -4.28 -45.45
C ARG A 722 -10.80 -4.15 -46.02
N GLY A 723 -10.67 -4.11 -47.34
CA GLY A 723 -9.38 -3.89 -48.01
C GLY A 723 -8.71 -2.60 -47.59
N SER A 724 -7.37 -2.56 -47.66
CA SER A 724 -6.58 -1.36 -47.35
C SER A 724 -6.86 -0.19 -48.31
N ASP A 725 -7.43 -0.50 -49.47
CA ASP A 725 -7.92 0.46 -50.47
C ASP A 725 -9.25 1.13 -50.08
N LEU A 726 -9.87 0.70 -48.97
CA LEU A 726 -11.20 1.16 -48.54
C LEU A 726 -12.30 0.95 -49.60
N GLU A 727 -12.10 0.09 -50.58
CA GLU A 727 -13.09 -0.21 -51.63
C GLU A 727 -13.38 -1.70 -51.72
N SER A 728 -12.35 -2.53 -51.57
CA SER A 728 -12.45 -3.97 -51.69
C SER A 728 -12.86 -4.66 -50.39
N TRP A 729 -13.39 -5.87 -50.52
CA TRP A 729 -13.75 -6.73 -49.39
C TRP A 729 -13.09 -8.09 -49.56
N TRP A 730 -12.64 -8.64 -48.45
CA TRP A 730 -12.01 -9.95 -48.37
C TRP A 730 -12.81 -10.88 -47.47
N TYR A 731 -12.79 -12.17 -47.78
CA TYR A 731 -13.35 -13.25 -46.98
C TYR A 731 -12.20 -14.13 -46.48
N VAL A 732 -11.98 -14.11 -45.17
CA VAL A 732 -10.81 -14.72 -44.51
C VAL A 732 -11.28 -15.78 -43.52
N GLN A 733 -11.01 -17.05 -43.82
CA GLN A 733 -11.28 -18.19 -42.93
C GLN A 733 -9.98 -18.89 -42.58
N ASP A 734 -9.86 -19.32 -41.33
CA ASP A 734 -8.70 -20.11 -40.91
C ASP A 734 -8.61 -21.42 -41.71
N GLY A 735 -7.41 -21.75 -42.20
CA GLY A 735 -7.15 -22.92 -43.03
C GLY A 735 -7.64 -22.86 -44.48
N LYS A 736 -8.09 -21.69 -44.98
CA LYS A 736 -8.44 -21.48 -46.41
C LYS A 736 -7.77 -20.24 -46.98
N ASP A 737 -7.59 -20.22 -48.30
CA ASP A 737 -7.08 -19.05 -48.98
C ASP A 737 -8.05 -17.87 -48.87
N ALA A 738 -7.51 -16.68 -48.62
CA ALA A 738 -8.28 -15.45 -48.55
C ALA A 738 -8.88 -15.12 -49.93
N PHE A 739 -10.20 -14.98 -49.98
CA PHE A 739 -10.95 -14.70 -51.20
C PHE A 739 -11.31 -13.21 -51.27
N GLN A 740 -11.02 -12.54 -52.39
CA GLN A 740 -11.42 -11.14 -52.61
C GLN A 740 -12.74 -11.07 -53.37
N PHE A 741 -13.70 -10.30 -52.87
CA PHE A 741 -14.94 -10.01 -53.58
C PHE A 741 -14.69 -9.02 -54.73
N ARG A 742 -15.57 -9.03 -55.73
CA ARG A 742 -15.55 -8.04 -56.80
C ARG A 742 -15.82 -6.63 -56.23
N PRO A 743 -15.04 -5.61 -56.59
CA PRO A 743 -15.27 -4.23 -56.14
C PRO A 743 -16.71 -3.78 -56.40
N GLY A 744 -17.29 -3.06 -55.44
CA GLY A 744 -18.67 -2.54 -55.51
C GLY A 744 -19.79 -3.60 -55.43
N LYS A 745 -19.48 -4.90 -55.26
CA LYS A 745 -20.50 -5.97 -55.17
C LYS A 745 -20.86 -6.40 -53.76
N VAL A 746 -20.30 -5.77 -52.73
CA VAL A 746 -20.62 -6.05 -51.33
C VAL A 746 -21.19 -4.81 -50.67
N CYS A 747 -22.40 -4.94 -50.12
CA CYS A 747 -22.99 -3.95 -49.22
C CYS A 747 -22.53 -4.24 -47.80
N HIS A 748 -21.98 -3.23 -47.13
CA HIS A 748 -21.65 -3.28 -45.72
C HIS A 748 -22.64 -2.42 -44.96
N LEU A 749 -23.51 -3.08 -44.22
CA LEU A 749 -24.34 -2.41 -43.24
C LEU A 749 -23.51 -2.35 -41.93
N MET A 750 -23.19 -1.14 -41.47
CA MET A 750 -22.46 -0.94 -40.20
C MET A 750 -23.22 -0.10 -39.18
N ASN A 751 -23.15 -0.48 -37.91
CA ASN A 751 -23.61 0.35 -36.79
C ASN A 751 -22.46 1.29 -36.37
N PRO A 752 -22.58 2.62 -36.56
CA PRO A 752 -21.46 3.54 -36.40
C PRO A 752 -20.78 3.43 -35.03
N ASP A 753 -19.46 3.55 -35.01
CA ASP A 753 -18.65 3.57 -33.79
C ASP A 753 -17.90 4.91 -33.66
N ILE A 754 -17.66 5.35 -32.43
CA ILE A 754 -16.99 6.62 -32.16
C ILE A 754 -15.47 6.57 -32.34
N ASN A 755 -14.88 5.37 -32.38
CA ASN A 755 -13.41 5.22 -32.35
C ASN A 755 -12.81 5.00 -33.74
N GLN A 756 -13.60 4.56 -34.72
CA GLN A 756 -13.15 4.30 -36.09
C GLN A 756 -14.34 4.24 -37.08
N GLU A 757 -14.05 4.42 -38.37
CA GLU A 757 -15.05 4.53 -39.45
C GLU A 757 -15.07 3.31 -40.40
N ILE A 758 -14.26 2.28 -40.14
CA ILE A 758 -14.01 1.14 -41.04
C ILE A 758 -15.02 0.00 -40.81
N TYR A 759 -15.35 -0.28 -39.56
CA TYR A 759 -16.29 -1.30 -39.13
C TYR A 759 -17.34 -0.70 -38.19
N GLY A 760 -18.48 -1.35 -38.05
CA GLY A 760 -19.43 -1.04 -36.99
C GLY A 760 -19.10 -1.75 -35.68
N MET A 761 -19.82 -1.41 -34.61
CA MET A 761 -19.69 -2.06 -33.30
C MET A 761 -21.06 -2.40 -32.69
N PRO A 762 -21.19 -3.52 -31.95
CA PRO A 762 -22.44 -3.87 -31.29
C PRO A 762 -22.65 -2.99 -30.05
N GLU A 763 -23.89 -2.62 -29.76
CA GLU A 763 -24.21 -1.71 -28.64
C GLU A 763 -23.97 -2.34 -27.25
N TYR A 764 -23.89 -3.67 -27.17
CA TYR A 764 -23.78 -4.39 -25.90
C TYR A 764 -22.34 -4.59 -25.39
N LEU A 765 -21.32 -4.01 -26.04
CA LEU A 765 -19.91 -4.21 -25.65
C LEU A 765 -19.67 -3.97 -24.17
N GLY A 766 -20.28 -2.93 -23.58
CA GLY A 766 -20.15 -2.62 -22.16
C GLY A 766 -20.64 -3.73 -21.22
N ALA A 767 -21.58 -4.56 -21.66
CA ALA A 767 -22.11 -5.68 -20.88
C ALA A 767 -21.39 -7.02 -21.14
N LEU A 768 -20.36 -7.06 -21.98
CA LEU A 768 -19.60 -8.30 -22.24
C LEU A 768 -18.90 -8.82 -20.98
N LEU A 769 -18.41 -7.92 -20.12
CA LEU A 769 -17.82 -8.30 -18.83
C LEU A 769 -18.88 -8.96 -17.92
N SER A 770 -20.07 -8.37 -17.84
CA SER A 770 -21.19 -8.91 -17.06
C SER A 770 -21.67 -10.26 -17.63
N ALA A 771 -21.70 -10.42 -18.96
CA ALA A 771 -22.00 -11.70 -19.59
C ALA A 771 -20.93 -12.77 -19.26
N SER A 772 -19.65 -12.42 -19.38
CA SER A 772 -18.52 -13.31 -19.05
C SER A 772 -18.49 -13.71 -17.58
N LEU A 773 -18.79 -12.77 -16.68
CA LEU A 773 -18.85 -13.01 -15.23
C LEU A 773 -20.00 -13.96 -14.87
N SER A 774 -21.18 -13.73 -15.44
CA SER A 774 -22.34 -14.60 -15.23
C SER A 774 -22.10 -16.02 -15.76
N HIS A 775 -21.44 -16.15 -16.93
CA HIS A 775 -21.00 -17.44 -17.46
C HIS A 775 -19.99 -18.15 -16.55
N SER A 776 -19.02 -17.40 -16.02
CA SER A 776 -18.03 -17.93 -15.08
C SER A 776 -18.67 -18.45 -13.79
N ALA A 777 -19.69 -17.75 -13.28
CA ALA A 777 -20.47 -18.19 -12.13
C ALA A 777 -21.23 -19.50 -12.42
N ASP A 778 -21.82 -19.64 -13.62
CA ASP A 778 -22.47 -20.89 -14.05
C ASP A 778 -21.49 -22.05 -14.18
N MET A 779 -20.35 -21.81 -14.82
CA MET A 779 -19.29 -22.81 -14.96
C MET A 779 -18.77 -23.25 -13.60
N PHE A 780 -18.55 -22.31 -12.68
CA PHE A 780 -18.15 -22.65 -11.31
C PHE A 780 -19.21 -23.50 -10.60
N ARG A 781 -20.50 -23.13 -10.67
CA ARG A 781 -21.60 -23.88 -10.05
C ARG A 781 -21.74 -25.29 -10.64
N LYS A 782 -21.60 -25.42 -11.95
CA LYS A 782 -21.62 -26.72 -12.63
C LYS A 782 -20.46 -27.59 -12.15
N LEU A 783 -19.24 -27.05 -12.19
CA LEU A 783 -18.05 -27.76 -11.73
C LEU A 783 -18.15 -28.09 -10.23
N TYR A 784 -18.70 -27.21 -9.41
CA TYR A 784 -18.96 -27.47 -7.99
C TYR A 784 -19.87 -28.69 -7.79
N TYR A 785 -20.94 -28.78 -8.57
CA TYR A 785 -21.88 -29.89 -8.53
C TYR A 785 -21.28 -31.19 -9.08
N ASP A 786 -20.63 -31.14 -10.25
CA ASP A 786 -19.98 -32.29 -10.90
C ASP A 786 -18.86 -32.87 -10.02
N ASN A 787 -18.21 -32.03 -9.20
CA ASN A 787 -17.21 -32.46 -8.20
C ASN A 787 -17.83 -32.88 -6.84
N GLY A 788 -19.12 -33.25 -6.80
CA GLY A 788 -19.75 -33.80 -5.60
C GLY A 788 -19.91 -32.82 -4.43
N SER A 789 -19.96 -31.50 -4.70
CA SER A 789 -20.00 -30.45 -3.67
C SER A 789 -18.77 -30.42 -2.75
N HIS A 790 -17.64 -31.02 -3.17
CA HIS A 790 -16.40 -30.99 -2.41
C HIS A 790 -15.70 -29.63 -2.55
N ALA A 791 -15.49 -28.94 -1.43
CA ALA A 791 -14.66 -27.74 -1.36
C ALA A 791 -13.17 -28.12 -1.43
N GLY A 792 -12.32 -27.22 -1.95
CA GLY A 792 -10.87 -27.41 -1.89
C GLY A 792 -10.40 -27.57 -0.44
N CYS A 793 -9.27 -28.26 -0.26
CA CYS A 793 -8.64 -28.40 1.05
C CYS A 793 -7.13 -28.12 0.98
N ILE A 794 -6.59 -27.66 2.10
CA ILE A 794 -5.15 -27.58 2.32
C ILE A 794 -4.76 -28.85 3.07
N ILE A 795 -3.88 -29.65 2.50
CA ILE A 795 -3.37 -30.88 3.12
C ILE A 795 -1.96 -30.57 3.61
N TYR A 796 -1.80 -30.55 4.92
CA TYR A 796 -0.52 -30.35 5.59
C TYR A 796 0.04 -31.70 6.02
N ILE A 797 1.29 -32.00 5.66
CA ILE A 797 1.98 -33.25 6.03
C ILE A 797 3.24 -32.88 6.81
N GLY A 798 3.25 -33.23 8.10
CA GLY A 798 4.32 -32.92 9.05
C GLY A 798 5.23 -34.11 9.41
N ALA A 799 4.87 -35.33 9.00
CA ALA A 799 5.60 -36.55 9.35
C ALA A 799 7.02 -36.59 8.73
N ALA A 800 8.02 -36.94 9.54
CA ALA A 800 9.44 -37.00 9.15
C ALA A 800 9.77 -38.16 8.19
N GLN A 801 8.84 -39.11 8.00
CA GLN A 801 8.97 -40.25 7.09
C GLN A 801 7.69 -40.39 6.26
N VAL A 802 7.64 -39.73 5.11
CA VAL A 802 6.68 -40.07 4.06
C VAL A 802 7.47 -40.48 2.83
N ASN A 803 7.30 -41.73 2.39
CA ASN A 803 7.97 -42.26 1.22
C ASN A 803 7.46 -41.57 -0.05
N ARG A 804 8.35 -41.38 -1.03
CA ARG A 804 8.07 -40.68 -2.29
C ARG A 804 6.90 -41.30 -3.06
N GLU A 805 6.80 -42.64 -3.06
CA GLU A 805 5.70 -43.39 -3.69
C GLU A 805 4.33 -43.06 -3.06
N SER A 806 4.27 -42.88 -1.74
CA SER A 806 3.03 -42.53 -1.04
C SER A 806 2.59 -41.10 -1.33
N MET A 807 3.55 -40.18 -1.52
CA MET A 807 3.26 -38.81 -1.95
C MET A 807 2.74 -38.75 -3.39
N ASP A 808 3.28 -39.59 -4.28
CA ASP A 808 2.87 -39.64 -5.67
C ASP A 808 1.49 -40.30 -5.81
N SER A 809 1.18 -41.36 -5.04
CA SER A 809 -0.17 -41.96 -4.98
C SER A 809 -1.22 -41.01 -4.38
N LEU A 810 -0.87 -40.22 -3.35
CA LEU A 810 -1.76 -39.19 -2.80
C LEU A 810 -2.03 -38.09 -3.83
N LYS A 811 -1.00 -37.65 -4.57
CA LYS A 811 -1.16 -36.71 -5.69
C LYS A 811 -2.09 -37.26 -6.77
N GLU A 812 -1.88 -38.50 -7.18
CA GLU A 812 -2.67 -39.15 -8.23
C GLU A 812 -4.13 -39.36 -7.80
N THR A 813 -4.37 -39.71 -6.53
CA THR A 813 -5.71 -39.84 -5.95
C THR A 813 -6.43 -38.49 -5.87
N LEU A 814 -5.74 -37.42 -5.44
CA LEU A 814 -6.31 -36.07 -5.39
C LEU A 814 -6.54 -35.46 -6.79
N GLN A 815 -5.76 -35.87 -7.79
CA GLN A 815 -5.98 -35.52 -9.19
C GLN A 815 -7.13 -36.32 -9.79
N GLY A 816 -7.22 -37.63 -9.50
CA GLY A 816 -8.27 -38.52 -9.99
C GLY A 816 -9.65 -38.22 -9.40
N ALA A 817 -9.72 -37.74 -8.15
CA ALA A 817 -10.96 -37.29 -7.51
C ALA A 817 -11.52 -35.96 -8.08
N ARG A 818 -10.74 -35.24 -8.90
CA ARG A 818 -11.09 -33.92 -9.45
C ARG A 818 -11.76 -34.08 -10.81
N GLY A 819 -13.05 -34.39 -10.81
CA GLY A 819 -13.92 -34.40 -11.99
C GLY A 819 -14.19 -32.99 -12.56
N GLY A 820 -13.14 -32.29 -13.05
CA GLY A 820 -13.30 -31.07 -13.86
C GLY A 820 -12.88 -29.74 -13.22
N GLY A 821 -12.40 -29.72 -11.97
CA GLY A 821 -11.48 -28.64 -11.56
C GLY A 821 -12.00 -27.46 -10.71
N ALA A 822 -13.15 -27.53 -10.05
CA ALA A 822 -13.78 -26.38 -9.36
C ALA A 822 -12.92 -25.68 -8.29
N PHE A 823 -12.10 -26.42 -7.54
CA PHE A 823 -11.27 -25.88 -6.45
C PHE A 823 -9.81 -26.29 -6.57
N LYS A 824 -8.93 -25.44 -6.02
CA LYS A 824 -7.50 -25.72 -5.86
C LYS A 824 -7.29 -26.41 -4.51
N ASN A 825 -6.56 -27.53 -4.52
CA ASN A 825 -6.01 -28.13 -3.31
C ASN A 825 -4.57 -27.67 -3.14
N VAL A 826 -4.16 -27.36 -1.91
CA VAL A 826 -2.78 -26.98 -1.60
C VAL A 826 -2.16 -28.06 -0.74
N LEU A 827 -1.12 -28.71 -1.24
CA LEU A 827 -0.37 -29.71 -0.48
C LEU A 827 0.89 -29.04 0.08
N ILE A 828 0.99 -28.98 1.41
CA ILE A 828 2.13 -28.42 2.13
C ILE A 828 2.88 -29.57 2.78
N HIS A 829 4.10 -29.84 2.31
CA HIS A 829 4.99 -30.82 2.92
C HIS A 829 6.07 -30.10 3.73
N ALA A 830 6.00 -30.25 5.06
CA ALA A 830 6.92 -29.62 6.02
C ALA A 830 7.53 -30.70 6.93
N PRO A 831 8.62 -31.37 6.51
CA PRO A 831 9.26 -32.39 7.33
C PRO A 831 9.78 -31.76 8.63
N ASN A 832 9.36 -32.31 9.78
CA ASN A 832 9.61 -31.85 11.15
C ASN A 832 8.71 -30.71 11.68
N GLY A 833 7.61 -30.38 11.01
CA GLY A 833 6.67 -29.36 11.46
C GLY A 833 5.49 -29.90 12.27
N GLY A 834 5.60 -29.94 13.61
CA GLY A 834 4.46 -30.03 14.53
C GLY A 834 3.85 -31.42 14.78
N LYS A 835 3.05 -31.55 15.86
CA LYS A 835 2.67 -32.81 16.55
C LYS A 835 1.69 -33.75 15.81
N GLU A 836 1.12 -33.37 14.66
CA GLU A 836 0.16 -34.21 13.92
C GLU A 836 0.70 -34.55 12.52
N GLY A 837 0.66 -35.84 12.15
CA GLY A 837 1.35 -36.36 10.96
C GLY A 837 0.78 -35.87 9.63
N VAL A 838 -0.56 -35.78 9.50
CA VAL A 838 -1.28 -35.26 8.33
C VAL A 838 -2.52 -34.50 8.82
N GLN A 839 -2.67 -33.24 8.41
CA GLN A 839 -3.82 -32.39 8.75
C GLN A 839 -4.51 -31.93 7.48
N ILE A 840 -5.81 -32.18 7.37
CA ILE A 840 -6.66 -31.64 6.30
C ILE A 840 -7.34 -30.41 6.84
N LEU A 841 -6.95 -29.24 6.35
CA LEU A 841 -7.57 -27.96 6.66
C LEU A 841 -8.61 -27.65 5.57
N PRO A 842 -9.91 -27.72 5.88
CA PRO A 842 -10.93 -27.29 4.92
C PRO A 842 -10.77 -25.78 4.66
N PHE A 843 -10.93 -25.32 3.41
CA PHE A 843 -11.25 -23.91 3.22
C PHE A 843 -12.55 -23.66 3.99
N GLN A 844 -12.56 -22.67 4.90
CA GLN A 844 -13.81 -22.24 5.51
C GLN A 844 -14.80 -21.97 4.37
N GLN A 845 -15.95 -22.63 4.41
CA GLN A 845 -17.03 -22.38 3.47
C GLN A 845 -17.41 -20.91 3.62
N ILE A 846 -16.89 -20.07 2.72
CA ILE A 846 -17.37 -18.71 2.57
C ILE A 846 -18.88 -18.85 2.34
N THR A 847 -19.67 -17.98 2.97
CA THR A 847 -21.09 -17.72 2.72
C THR A 847 -21.37 -17.25 1.28
N ALA A 848 -20.61 -17.76 0.30
CA ALA A 848 -20.56 -17.39 -1.10
C ALA A 848 -21.86 -17.72 -1.85
N LYS A 849 -22.75 -18.54 -1.26
CA LYS A 849 -24.09 -18.79 -1.83
C LYS A 849 -24.85 -17.49 -2.08
N ASP A 850 -24.78 -16.54 -1.14
CA ASP A 850 -25.48 -15.26 -1.24
C ASP A 850 -24.78 -14.31 -2.23
N GLU A 851 -23.44 -14.34 -2.25
CA GLU A 851 -22.63 -13.49 -3.13
C GLU A 851 -22.75 -13.89 -4.61
N PHE A 852 -22.81 -15.19 -4.94
CA PHE A 852 -23.01 -15.65 -6.33
C PHE A 852 -24.38 -15.26 -6.88
N MET A 853 -25.42 -15.29 -6.03
CA MET A 853 -26.75 -14.85 -6.43
C MET A 853 -26.79 -13.35 -6.69
N ASN A 854 -26.07 -12.56 -5.88
CA ASN A 854 -25.94 -11.12 -6.07
C ASN A 854 -25.17 -10.78 -7.35
N VAL A 855 -24.04 -11.47 -7.62
CA VAL A 855 -23.27 -11.31 -8.86
C VAL A 855 -24.11 -11.63 -10.09
N LYS A 856 -24.91 -12.70 -10.04
CA LYS A 856 -25.83 -13.05 -11.13
C LYS A 856 -26.95 -12.04 -11.32
N ALA A 857 -27.49 -11.49 -10.24
CA ALA A 857 -28.54 -10.48 -10.30
C ALA A 857 -28.00 -9.19 -10.94
N ALA A 858 -26.87 -8.67 -10.45
CA ALA A 858 -26.22 -7.48 -11.00
C ALA A 858 -25.84 -7.69 -12.48
N SER A 859 -25.19 -8.83 -12.79
CA SER A 859 -24.79 -9.12 -14.18
C SER A 859 -25.98 -9.26 -15.13
N ARG A 860 -27.11 -9.78 -14.66
CA ARG A 860 -28.36 -9.85 -15.43
C ARG A 860 -28.85 -8.45 -15.74
N ASP A 861 -28.89 -7.57 -14.74
CA ASP A 861 -29.45 -6.23 -14.88
C ASP A 861 -28.60 -5.38 -15.84
N ASP A 862 -27.27 -5.53 -15.84
CA ASP A 862 -26.37 -4.91 -16.82
C ASP A 862 -26.63 -5.41 -18.25
N VAL A 863 -26.77 -6.73 -18.43
CA VAL A 863 -27.06 -7.33 -19.75
C VAL A 863 -28.43 -6.86 -20.26
N LEU A 864 -29.43 -6.76 -19.38
CA LEU A 864 -30.75 -6.22 -19.72
C LEU A 864 -30.68 -4.75 -20.13
N ALA A 865 -29.94 -3.94 -19.36
CA ALA A 865 -29.75 -2.52 -19.65
C ALA A 865 -29.07 -2.31 -21.01
N ALA A 866 -28.04 -3.10 -21.32
CA ALA A 866 -27.33 -3.01 -22.60
C ALA A 866 -28.19 -3.45 -23.80
N HIS A 867 -29.03 -4.48 -23.64
CA HIS A 867 -29.90 -4.93 -24.73
C HIS A 867 -31.18 -4.11 -24.89
N ARG A 868 -31.63 -3.43 -23.84
CA ARG A 868 -32.88 -2.65 -23.81
C ARG A 868 -34.12 -3.46 -24.21
N VAL A 869 -34.06 -4.80 -24.06
CA VAL A 869 -35.19 -5.70 -24.31
C VAL A 869 -35.92 -5.95 -22.98
N PRO A 870 -37.23 -5.66 -22.90
CA PRO A 870 -38.02 -5.97 -21.71
C PRO A 870 -37.91 -7.47 -21.33
N PRO A 871 -37.61 -7.81 -20.06
CA PRO A 871 -37.40 -9.20 -19.63
C PRO A 871 -38.56 -10.14 -19.95
N GLN A 872 -39.80 -9.64 -19.82
CA GLN A 872 -41.02 -10.39 -20.12
C GLN A 872 -41.15 -10.83 -21.57
N LEU A 873 -40.53 -10.12 -22.52
CA LEU A 873 -40.52 -10.51 -23.94
C LEU A 873 -39.48 -11.61 -24.24
N MET A 874 -38.54 -11.83 -23.33
CA MET A 874 -37.48 -12.85 -23.44
C MET A 874 -37.82 -14.15 -22.71
N GLY A 875 -39.07 -14.31 -22.27
CA GLY A 875 -39.54 -15.48 -21.53
C GLY A 875 -39.13 -15.52 -20.05
N ALA A 876 -38.75 -14.38 -19.46
CA ALA A 876 -38.46 -14.30 -18.03
C ALA A 876 -39.75 -14.34 -17.20
N MET A 877 -39.75 -15.12 -16.10
CA MET A 877 -40.83 -15.09 -15.12
C MET A 877 -40.56 -14.06 -14.01
N PRO A 878 -41.60 -13.36 -13.52
CA PRO A 878 -41.45 -12.46 -12.38
C PRO A 878 -41.02 -13.21 -11.12
N GLY A 879 -40.25 -12.55 -10.24
CA GLY A 879 -39.92 -13.10 -8.92
C GLY A 879 -41.11 -13.04 -7.96
N GLU A 880 -41.07 -13.79 -6.86
CA GLU A 880 -42.19 -14.04 -5.91
C GLU A 880 -42.91 -12.78 -5.34
N LYS A 881 -42.33 -11.57 -5.47
CA LYS A 881 -42.88 -10.32 -4.91
C LYS A 881 -43.05 -9.18 -5.93
N SER A 882 -42.93 -9.42 -7.23
CA SER A 882 -43.06 -8.37 -8.24
C SER A 882 -43.76 -8.91 -9.48
N ALA A 883 -44.88 -8.31 -9.89
CA ALA A 883 -45.52 -8.61 -11.17
C ALA A 883 -44.91 -7.72 -12.25
N PHE A 884 -44.60 -8.29 -13.43
CA PHE A 884 -44.28 -7.45 -14.57
C PHE A 884 -45.53 -6.65 -14.99
N GLY A 885 -45.31 -5.44 -15.52
CA GLY A 885 -46.38 -4.62 -16.08
C GLY A 885 -46.99 -5.23 -17.34
N ASP A 886 -47.86 -4.46 -17.99
CA ASP A 886 -48.52 -4.86 -19.24
C ASP A 886 -47.51 -5.21 -20.35
N VAL A 887 -47.55 -6.47 -20.82
CA VAL A 887 -46.63 -7.01 -21.84
C VAL A 887 -46.84 -6.33 -23.19
N GLU A 888 -48.08 -6.02 -23.55
CA GLU A 888 -48.42 -5.40 -24.83
C GLU A 888 -47.86 -3.98 -24.90
N LYS A 889 -48.02 -3.20 -23.82
CA LYS A 889 -47.43 -1.85 -23.73
C LYS A 889 -45.92 -1.87 -23.85
N ALA A 890 -45.24 -2.81 -23.18
CA ALA A 890 -43.79 -2.93 -23.28
C ALA A 890 -43.34 -3.34 -24.69
N ALA A 891 -44.07 -4.23 -25.35
CA ALA A 891 -43.80 -4.62 -26.73
C ALA A 891 -43.96 -3.44 -27.70
N ARG A 892 -44.97 -2.58 -27.49
CA ARG A 892 -45.18 -1.35 -28.27
C ARG A 892 -44.04 -0.35 -28.09
N VAL A 893 -43.63 -0.08 -26.83
CA VAL A 893 -42.51 0.83 -26.54
C VAL A 893 -41.20 0.29 -27.13
N TYR A 894 -40.95 -1.01 -27.00
CA TYR A 894 -39.79 -1.66 -27.62
C TYR A 894 -39.82 -1.54 -29.15
N ALA A 895 -40.97 -1.78 -29.78
CA ALA A 895 -41.09 -1.67 -31.24
C ALA A 895 -40.79 -0.25 -31.75
N ILE A 896 -41.27 0.78 -31.07
CA ILE A 896 -41.06 2.18 -31.45
C ILE A 896 -39.59 2.59 -31.25
N ASN A 897 -39.01 2.28 -30.09
CA ASN A 897 -37.70 2.83 -29.71
C ASN A 897 -36.51 1.99 -30.18
N GLU A 898 -36.67 0.68 -30.37
CA GLU A 898 -35.57 -0.24 -30.68
C GLU A 898 -35.72 -0.89 -32.06
N LEU A 899 -36.94 -1.31 -32.43
CA LEU A 899 -37.15 -2.07 -33.67
C LEU A 899 -37.22 -1.16 -34.91
N MET A 900 -38.01 -0.09 -34.86
CA MET A 900 -38.17 0.84 -35.98
C MET A 900 -36.84 1.48 -36.42
N PRO A 901 -35.97 1.98 -35.52
CA PRO A 901 -34.67 2.51 -35.93
C PRO A 901 -33.80 1.48 -36.64
N VAL A 902 -33.84 0.21 -36.20
CA VAL A 902 -33.10 -0.88 -36.85
C VAL A 902 -33.68 -1.19 -38.23
N MET A 903 -35.00 -1.19 -38.38
CA MET A 903 -35.65 -1.34 -39.69
C MET A 903 -35.23 -0.25 -40.67
N GLU A 904 -35.23 1.01 -40.23
CA GLU A 904 -34.77 2.13 -41.06
C GLU A 904 -33.27 2.02 -41.40
N ALA A 905 -32.42 1.66 -40.44
CA ALA A 905 -31.00 1.46 -40.70
C ALA A 905 -30.78 0.40 -41.79
N MET A 906 -31.52 -0.73 -41.74
CA MET A 906 -31.40 -1.79 -42.75
C MET A 906 -31.85 -1.36 -44.15
N LYS A 907 -32.72 -0.35 -44.29
CA LYS A 907 -33.12 0.18 -45.62
C LYS A 907 -31.98 0.84 -46.38
N HIS A 908 -30.84 1.12 -45.75
CA HIS A 908 -29.63 1.56 -46.45
C HIS A 908 -29.22 0.61 -47.60
N ILE A 909 -29.56 -0.67 -47.51
CA ILE A 909 -29.32 -1.65 -48.59
C ILE A 909 -30.11 -1.29 -49.86
N ASN A 910 -31.30 -0.69 -49.72
CA ASN A 910 -32.08 -0.20 -50.86
C ASN A 910 -31.39 0.98 -51.54
N ASP A 911 -30.84 1.90 -50.76
CA ASP A 911 -30.10 3.07 -51.28
C ASP A 911 -28.84 2.61 -52.02
N TRP A 912 -28.12 1.63 -51.48
CA TRP A 912 -26.94 1.05 -52.13
C TRP A 912 -27.27 0.33 -53.44
N LEU A 913 -28.39 -0.40 -53.49
CA LEU A 913 -28.78 -1.16 -54.67
C LEU A 913 -29.50 -0.30 -55.73
N GLY A 914 -30.13 0.80 -55.30
CA GLY A 914 -31.03 1.61 -56.13
C GLY A 914 -32.40 0.97 -56.38
N GLU A 915 -32.76 -0.08 -55.62
CA GLU A 915 -34.01 -0.85 -55.73
C GLU A 915 -34.55 -1.16 -54.33
N GLU A 916 -35.88 -1.10 -54.15
CA GLU A 916 -36.53 -1.36 -52.87
C GLU A 916 -36.64 -2.88 -52.57
N VAL A 917 -35.59 -3.44 -51.95
CA VAL A 917 -35.51 -4.89 -51.64
C VAL A 917 -35.86 -5.20 -50.18
N ILE A 918 -35.53 -4.31 -49.25
CA ILE A 918 -35.86 -4.42 -47.82
C ILE A 918 -37.11 -3.62 -47.53
N ARG A 919 -38.18 -4.33 -47.17
CA ARG A 919 -39.49 -3.78 -46.79
C ARG A 919 -39.99 -4.45 -45.52
N PHE A 920 -40.68 -3.68 -44.68
CA PHE A 920 -41.22 -4.14 -43.42
C PHE A 920 -42.70 -3.77 -43.29
N ASN A 921 -43.50 -4.71 -42.77
CA ASN A 921 -44.80 -4.39 -42.21
C ASN A 921 -44.63 -3.72 -40.83
N PRO A 922 -45.58 -2.87 -40.40
CA PRO A 922 -45.66 -2.44 -39.01
C PRO A 922 -45.65 -3.64 -38.06
N TYR A 923 -45.07 -3.46 -36.87
CA TYR A 923 -45.15 -4.50 -35.85
C TYR A 923 -46.62 -4.69 -35.44
N ALA A 924 -47.10 -5.94 -35.42
CA ALA A 924 -48.53 -6.25 -35.31
C ALA A 924 -49.25 -5.61 -34.11
N LEU A 925 -48.56 -5.34 -33.01
CA LEU A 925 -49.12 -4.69 -31.81
C LEU A 925 -49.19 -3.15 -31.90
N LEU A 926 -48.77 -2.56 -33.02
CA LEU A 926 -48.91 -1.13 -33.31
C LEU A 926 -50.18 -0.82 -34.12
N ASP A 927 -50.80 -1.84 -34.74
CA ASP A 927 -52.06 -1.67 -35.46
C ASP A 927 -53.25 -1.67 -34.50
N THR A 928 -53.57 -0.51 -33.94
CA THR A 928 -54.90 -0.27 -33.37
C THR A 928 -55.83 0.26 -34.46
N GLN A 929 -56.40 -0.62 -35.29
CA GLN A 929 -57.77 -0.36 -35.70
C GLN A 929 -58.68 -0.81 -34.55
N PRO A 930 -59.50 0.07 -33.97
CA PRO A 930 -60.47 -0.35 -32.97
C PRO A 930 -61.47 -1.28 -33.68
N THR A 931 -61.46 -2.56 -33.32
CA THR A 931 -62.61 -3.43 -33.59
C THR A 931 -63.78 -2.89 -32.79
N SER A 932 -64.72 -2.27 -33.51
CA SER A 932 -66.08 -1.92 -33.07
C SER A 932 -66.82 -3.13 -32.51
#